data_AF-A0A937N0V2-F1
#
_entry.id   AF-A0A937N0V2-F1
#
_cell.length_a   1.000
_cell.length_b   1.000
_cell.length_c   1.000
_cell.angle_alpha   90.00
_cell.angle_beta   90.00
_cell.angle_gamma   90.00
#
_symmetry.space_group_name_H-M   'P 1'
#
loop_
_entity.id
_entity.type
_entity.pdbx_description
1 polymer ?
#
loop_
_entity_poly.entity_id
_entity_poly.type
_entity_poly.pdbx_seq_one_letter_code
_entity_poly.pdbx_strand_id
1 'polypeptide(L)'
;MEMDALIRSISLRDRHYMFLLGAGASITSGVPTATDCIWNWKRQIFLTSNDTVAPKALGDVSLPHVQRRIQHWLDDRGAYPELWDDAEYSFYVNECFPRPADRQQFFKKLLQNGQPQLGYQCLGLLLRAAKIKWLWTTNFDDLVERAIPSDHEHPLLQVGMDSARRIDDIRREEPDPVQVFLHGDYRYDPLRNTERELSADSLDAACRRRLVDLCNDLPLVVLGYSGRDDSIMSALAQAYSQSGRGGIYWGCLSGIDPPGRAAELLDTARENGVDAEVFFISGFDDFMSRLARWWLRSTEYRGSLESLLASKPLPAQFSLSHLSPDFDWALSNAFSIQLPTELFQFKMTLSGPDGNWKQLKSLIAERDIEAGFVKTHVLAIGRSSEIQQVFGDRLETEVEQVSLSGDEFSISNGIVRQVLQSAFVASLAERGFIRDGRYRLRLPDVQTHSFRNVAYRYSESVELGFDCIDENVYVTLLPDVRIHIGEDACVDSETIKAVKRDILWRQRNAEFWDTIKAWTRRLFGNEGWRVVYPPGAETGFEFTVAKHGPLFSRYLSSKPKVTPPAVAQKAAPFEQFSAFETNEPYLLFGNSGKSKHPITGLVNSGGPYESFNELLHSHRDIRLGVVCQEGRENLLAQFLRRFGQPVSVERGDDDDYVVDFPGFESAFGCRLAIPSPGDPAWINCQIPCDGTAVDVNRRITGELTTAIRQISAADQVDVVLVFIPSTWKPFENIAEGALSLNLHDQVKAFCVQHQIRSQLLREEKVSNERSARIYWWLSLAFFTKSLRVPWSLANSPENVAYAGIGYSFDPLQESRKIVTGCCHVYDSAGLGLRFRLGELEDPIWRRDEFSRRKNPYMSRDDAYRLGIRTRQLFFESHSDKPDRVLVCKQTHFLDDETEGLLSALQGIDHVDLLTIQFDGAWRFCAFDPRKSQAHGYPIRRGSGVLLDSNSFLLWLHGNVLGTNVKNDRWGYFQGKSRIPCPVRVTRYSGDTSIETLSRDLVGLTKMDWNTFALYRKLPVIITTPQKIAKISRLLGRLPVDTYDYRLFM
;
A
#
# COMPACT_ATOMS: atom_id res chain seq x y z
N MET A 1 4.72 25.58 -19.02
CA MET A 1 3.97 24.74 -20.00
C MET A 1 3.67 23.33 -19.46
N GLU A 2 2.55 22.69 -19.86
CA GLU A 2 2.29 21.27 -19.54
C GLU A 2 3.15 20.30 -20.38
N MET A 3 3.55 19.16 -19.80
CA MET A 3 4.42 18.16 -20.44
C MET A 3 3.90 17.69 -21.80
N ASP A 4 2.61 17.31 -21.88
CA ASP A 4 2.04 16.80 -23.13
C ASP A 4 1.97 17.90 -24.21
N ALA A 5 1.80 19.16 -23.81
CA ALA A 5 1.87 20.29 -24.72
C ALA A 5 3.29 20.48 -25.27
N LEU A 6 4.31 20.34 -24.42
CA LEU A 6 5.71 20.33 -24.86
C LEU A 6 5.95 19.18 -25.86
N ILE A 7 5.61 17.94 -25.51
CA ILE A 7 5.82 16.74 -26.36
C ILE A 7 5.20 16.92 -27.76
N ARG A 8 3.99 17.49 -27.82
CA ARG A 8 3.35 17.84 -29.11
C ARG A 8 4.09 18.98 -29.81
N SER A 9 4.43 20.05 -29.11
CA SER A 9 5.11 21.22 -29.66
C SER A 9 6.46 20.87 -30.29
N ILE A 10 7.28 20.08 -29.58
CA ILE A 10 8.60 19.66 -30.05
C ILE A 10 8.54 18.70 -31.25
N SER A 11 7.39 18.05 -31.48
CA SER A 11 7.19 17.16 -32.63
C SER A 11 6.75 17.86 -33.93
N LEU A 12 6.31 19.11 -33.86
CA LEU A 12 5.81 19.87 -35.02
C LEU A 12 6.94 20.52 -35.83
N ARG A 13 8.13 20.68 -35.23
CA ARG A 13 9.29 21.32 -35.85
C ARG A 13 10.26 20.22 -36.25
N ASP A 14 10.64 20.16 -37.53
CA ASP A 14 11.68 19.25 -38.05
C ASP A 14 13.09 19.75 -37.65
N ARG A 15 13.24 20.15 -36.39
CA ARG A 15 14.46 20.70 -35.79
C ARG A 15 15.07 19.64 -34.87
N HIS A 16 16.38 19.47 -34.92
CA HIS A 16 17.09 18.63 -33.97
C HIS A 16 17.11 19.32 -32.59
N TYR A 17 16.54 18.67 -31.58
CA TYR A 17 16.60 19.12 -30.19
C TYR A 17 17.90 18.63 -29.54
N MET A 18 18.46 19.46 -28.66
CA MET A 18 19.57 19.09 -27.80
C MET A 18 19.06 18.71 -26.41
N PHE A 19 19.77 17.82 -25.74
CA PHE A 19 19.45 17.42 -24.37
C PHE A 19 20.64 17.68 -23.45
N LEU A 20 20.39 18.24 -22.28
CA LEU A 20 21.34 18.32 -21.17
C LEU A 20 20.85 17.44 -20.02
N LEU A 21 21.58 16.37 -19.73
CA LEU A 21 21.25 15.43 -18.66
C LEU A 21 22.15 15.63 -17.44
N GLY A 22 21.53 15.85 -16.29
CA GLY A 22 22.19 15.80 -14.98
C GLY A 22 21.89 14.52 -14.21
N ALA A 23 22.43 14.43 -12.98
CA ALA A 23 22.41 13.21 -12.17
C ALA A 23 20.98 12.73 -11.86
N GLY A 24 20.00 13.63 -11.86
CA GLY A 24 18.60 13.30 -11.66
C GLY A 24 18.00 12.40 -12.75
N ALA A 25 18.60 12.32 -13.94
CA ALA A 25 18.17 11.40 -15.00
C ALA A 25 18.54 9.93 -14.69
N SER A 26 19.56 9.70 -13.85
CA SER A 26 20.12 8.37 -13.60
C SER A 26 19.58 7.68 -12.34
N ILE A 27 18.70 8.34 -11.58
CA ILE A 27 18.11 7.81 -10.33
C ILE A 27 17.45 6.46 -10.54
N THR A 28 16.58 6.38 -11.55
CA THR A 28 15.86 5.15 -11.91
C THR A 28 16.80 4.02 -12.28
N SER A 29 17.96 4.35 -12.84
CA SER A 29 19.01 3.42 -13.27
C SER A 29 19.94 2.99 -12.15
N GLY A 30 19.67 3.37 -10.90
CA GLY A 30 20.44 2.98 -9.72
C GLY A 30 21.61 3.89 -9.40
N VAL A 31 21.68 5.09 -9.99
CA VAL A 31 22.75 6.08 -9.73
C VAL A 31 22.19 7.23 -8.90
N PRO A 32 22.80 7.58 -7.75
CA PRO A 32 22.23 8.59 -6.87
C PRO A 32 22.44 10.03 -7.34
N THR A 33 21.58 10.93 -6.85
CA THR A 33 21.71 12.36 -7.13
C THR A 33 22.88 12.97 -6.38
N ALA A 34 23.28 14.17 -6.79
CA ALA A 34 24.26 14.97 -6.04
C ALA A 34 23.80 15.23 -4.59
N THR A 35 22.51 15.47 -4.38
CA THR A 35 21.91 15.68 -3.05
C THR A 35 21.99 14.40 -2.19
N ASP A 36 21.71 13.23 -2.77
CA ASP A 36 21.83 11.96 -2.07
C ASP A 36 23.28 11.68 -1.66
N CYS A 37 24.23 12.00 -2.56
CA CYS A 37 25.66 11.91 -2.27
C CYS A 37 26.06 12.82 -1.10
N ILE A 38 25.62 14.09 -1.10
CA ILE A 38 25.86 15.03 0.01
C ILE A 38 25.39 14.44 1.34
N TRP A 39 24.15 13.95 1.40
CA TRP A 39 23.61 13.40 2.64
C TRP A 39 24.31 12.11 3.08
N ASN A 40 24.74 11.28 2.14
CA ASN A 40 25.53 10.09 2.46
C ASN A 40 26.92 10.49 3.00
N TRP A 41 27.59 11.47 2.42
CA TRP A 41 28.86 12.02 2.92
C TRP A 41 28.70 12.64 4.31
N LYS A 42 27.67 13.48 4.52
CA LYS A 42 27.31 14.01 5.85
C LYS A 42 27.10 12.89 6.86
N ARG A 43 26.38 11.82 6.49
CA ARG A 43 26.20 10.62 7.34
C ARG A 43 27.51 9.92 7.63
N GLN A 44 28.40 9.76 6.65
CA GLN A 44 29.70 9.11 6.86
C GLN A 44 30.55 9.91 7.85
N ILE A 45 30.68 11.23 7.66
CA ILE A 45 31.39 12.13 8.58
C ILE A 45 30.80 12.06 9.99
N PHE A 46 29.46 12.04 10.09
CA PHE A 46 28.77 11.88 11.37
C PHE A 46 29.10 10.54 12.01
N LEU A 47 28.97 9.42 11.30
CA LEU A 47 29.19 8.07 11.84
C LEU A 47 30.64 7.83 12.25
N THR A 48 31.62 8.30 11.46
CA THR A 48 33.05 8.16 11.79
C THR A 48 33.43 8.96 13.03
N SER A 49 32.69 10.02 13.34
CA SER A 49 32.90 10.83 14.54
C SER A 49 32.06 10.38 15.74
N ASN A 50 31.17 9.41 15.56
CA ASN A 50 30.21 8.92 16.56
C ASN A 50 30.07 7.39 16.45
N ASP A 51 31.12 6.66 16.82
CA ASP A 51 31.27 5.21 16.64
C ASP A 51 30.27 4.34 17.43
N THR A 52 29.65 4.89 18.48
CA THR A 52 28.57 4.25 19.23
C THR A 52 27.22 4.24 18.49
N VAL A 53 27.08 5.01 17.42
CA VAL A 53 25.84 5.07 16.63
C VAL A 53 25.78 3.90 15.65
N ALA A 54 24.85 2.98 15.88
CA ALA A 54 24.60 1.88 14.96
C ALA A 54 24.24 2.44 13.55
N PRO A 55 24.93 2.00 12.47
CA PRO A 55 24.66 2.50 11.10
C PRO A 55 23.21 2.33 10.64
N LYS A 56 22.50 1.31 11.14
CA LYS A 56 21.08 1.05 10.86
C LYS A 56 20.15 2.13 11.44
N ALA A 57 20.54 2.80 12.53
CA ALA A 57 19.75 3.87 13.14
C ALA A 57 19.71 5.15 12.28
N LEU A 58 20.64 5.28 11.34
CA LEU A 58 20.68 6.31 10.29
C LEU A 58 20.61 5.66 8.91
N GLY A 59 19.92 4.52 8.78
CA GLY A 59 19.87 3.75 7.54
C GLY A 59 19.29 4.57 6.39
N ASP A 60 18.25 5.37 6.68
CA ASP A 60 17.62 6.25 5.71
C ASP A 60 17.99 7.73 5.97
N VAL A 61 18.95 8.22 5.18
CA VAL A 61 19.44 9.61 5.22
C VAL A 61 18.47 10.62 4.61
N SER A 62 17.44 10.15 3.92
CA SER A 62 16.45 11.05 3.35
C SER A 62 15.51 11.59 4.42
N LEU A 63 15.27 10.86 5.53
CA LEU A 63 14.31 11.22 6.56
C LEU A 63 14.61 12.61 7.20
N PRO A 64 13.64 13.55 7.26
CA PRO A 64 13.90 14.92 7.75
C PRO A 64 14.42 15.01 9.19
N HIS A 65 14.09 14.04 10.06
CA HIS A 65 14.63 14.01 11.42
C HIS A 65 16.07 13.48 11.46
N VAL A 66 16.42 12.53 10.58
CA VAL A 66 17.80 12.06 10.39
C VAL A 66 18.65 13.20 9.81
N GLN A 67 18.14 13.87 8.77
CA GLN A 67 18.76 15.05 8.18
C GLN A 67 18.95 16.16 9.20
N ARG A 68 17.91 16.55 9.95
CA ARG A 68 18.02 17.54 11.03
C ARG A 68 19.01 17.13 12.12
N ARG A 69 19.05 15.85 12.49
CA ARG A 69 19.99 15.34 13.49
C ARG A 69 21.44 15.49 13.02
N ILE A 70 21.72 15.06 11.78
CA ILE A 70 23.06 15.17 11.20
C ILE A 70 23.42 16.64 11.02
N GLN A 71 22.50 17.46 10.49
CA GLN A 71 22.73 18.88 10.26
C GLN A 71 22.97 19.64 11.56
N HIS A 72 22.15 19.47 12.59
CA HIS A 72 22.37 20.13 13.89
C HIS A 72 23.74 19.80 14.48
N TRP A 73 24.20 18.55 14.34
CA TRP A 73 25.53 18.16 14.79
C TRP A 73 26.65 18.80 13.96
N LEU A 74 26.43 19.01 12.65
CA LEU A 74 27.37 19.72 11.77
C LEU A 74 27.40 21.21 12.14
N ASP A 75 26.24 21.83 12.34
CA ASP A 75 26.07 23.24 12.71
C ASP A 75 26.74 23.55 14.06
N ASP A 76 26.55 22.69 15.08
CA ASP A 76 27.14 22.84 16.42
C ASP A 76 28.68 22.90 16.41
N ARG A 77 29.32 22.36 15.36
CA ARG A 77 30.79 22.40 15.20
C ARG A 77 31.29 23.66 14.51
N GLY A 78 30.42 24.41 13.83
CA GLY A 78 30.71 25.71 13.22
C GLY A 78 31.71 25.72 12.06
N ALA A 79 32.15 24.55 11.56
CA ALA A 79 33.15 24.42 10.50
C ALA A 79 32.58 23.87 9.17
N TYR A 80 31.27 23.60 9.12
CA TYR A 80 30.59 23.00 7.98
C TYR A 80 29.66 24.03 7.31
N PRO A 81 29.41 23.91 5.99
CA PRO A 81 28.44 24.77 5.30
C PRO A 81 27.05 24.69 5.91
N GLU A 82 26.31 25.80 5.82
CA GLU A 82 24.90 25.84 6.21
C GLU A 82 24.06 24.93 5.29
N LEU A 83 22.93 24.46 5.80
CA LEU A 83 22.03 23.60 5.05
C LEU A 83 21.57 24.29 3.75
N TRP A 84 21.74 23.59 2.62
CA TRP A 84 21.40 24.02 1.26
C TRP A 84 22.37 25.00 0.59
N ASP A 85 23.49 25.32 1.22
CA ASP A 85 24.56 26.11 0.62
C ASP A 85 25.04 25.51 -0.72
N ASP A 86 25.35 26.35 -1.70
CA ASP A 86 25.79 25.89 -3.03
C ASP A 86 27.15 25.18 -2.99
N ALA A 87 27.97 25.45 -1.98
CA ALA A 87 29.26 24.80 -1.77
C ALA A 87 29.13 23.38 -1.19
N GLU A 88 27.96 22.95 -0.70
CA GLU A 88 27.80 21.67 0.01
C GLU A 88 28.39 20.47 -0.75
N TYR A 89 28.08 20.35 -2.04
CA TYR A 89 28.59 19.24 -2.86
C TYR A 89 30.12 19.18 -2.85
N SER A 90 30.74 20.30 -3.21
CA SER A 90 32.19 20.46 -3.35
C SER A 90 32.92 20.34 -2.02
N PHE A 91 32.31 20.85 -0.95
CA PHE A 91 32.85 20.77 0.40
C PHE A 91 32.83 19.34 0.91
N TYR A 92 31.65 18.70 0.95
CA TYR A 92 31.50 17.39 1.59
C TYR A 92 32.20 16.26 0.84
N VAL A 93 32.27 16.30 -0.50
CA VAL A 93 33.05 15.31 -1.26
C VAL A 93 34.54 15.40 -0.94
N ASN A 94 35.06 16.62 -0.76
CA ASN A 94 36.45 16.87 -0.44
C ASN A 94 36.76 16.52 1.01
N GLU A 95 35.85 16.82 1.94
CA GLU A 95 35.97 16.49 3.36
C GLU A 95 35.92 14.97 3.59
N CYS A 96 35.02 14.25 2.91
CA CYS A 96 34.99 12.79 2.95
C CYS A 96 36.21 12.16 2.26
N PHE A 97 36.59 12.68 1.09
CA PHE A 97 37.62 12.09 0.23
C PHE A 97 38.60 13.16 -0.31
N PRO A 98 39.61 13.54 0.50
CA PRO A 98 40.56 14.59 0.11
C PRO A 98 41.41 14.23 -1.12
N ARG A 99 41.72 12.94 -1.32
CA ARG A 99 42.57 12.47 -2.42
C ARG A 99 41.74 12.24 -3.69
N PRO A 100 42.16 12.75 -4.87
CA PRO A 100 41.48 12.52 -6.14
C PRO A 100 41.27 11.03 -6.49
N ALA A 101 42.25 10.18 -6.18
CA ALA A 101 42.17 8.74 -6.43
C ALA A 101 41.04 8.06 -5.62
N ASP A 102 40.80 8.50 -4.39
CA ASP A 102 39.74 7.95 -3.53
C ASP A 102 38.36 8.37 -4.06
N ARG A 103 38.23 9.61 -4.57
CA ARG A 103 37.01 10.09 -5.26
C ARG A 103 36.72 9.28 -6.53
N GLN A 104 37.73 9.06 -7.37
CA GLN A 104 37.59 8.21 -8.56
C GLN A 104 37.15 6.78 -8.18
N GLN A 105 37.76 6.19 -7.14
CA GLN A 105 37.36 4.87 -6.67
C GLN A 105 35.92 4.83 -6.12
N PHE A 106 35.51 5.89 -5.40
CA PHE A 106 34.13 6.04 -4.90
C PHE A 106 33.13 6.06 -6.07
N PHE A 107 33.30 6.95 -7.05
CA PHE A 107 32.39 7.02 -8.20
C PHE A 107 32.44 5.75 -9.05
N LYS A 108 33.61 5.13 -9.22
CA LYS A 108 33.70 3.84 -9.92
C LYS A 108 32.83 2.76 -9.26
N LYS A 109 32.84 2.66 -7.92
CA LYS A 109 31.98 1.72 -7.18
C LYS A 109 30.51 2.11 -7.28
N LEU A 110 30.22 3.41 -7.15
CA LEU A 110 28.86 3.95 -7.19
C LEU A 110 28.16 3.65 -8.51
N LEU A 111 28.89 3.73 -9.63
CA LEU A 111 28.35 3.58 -10.98
C LEU A 111 28.34 2.13 -11.48
N GLN A 112 29.08 1.23 -10.84
CA GLN A 112 29.30 -0.15 -11.30
C GLN A 112 28.02 -0.96 -11.46
N ASN A 113 27.01 -0.70 -10.62
CA ASN A 113 25.75 -1.44 -10.60
C ASN A 113 24.63 -0.77 -11.41
N GLY A 114 24.86 0.45 -11.91
CA GLY A 114 23.86 1.16 -12.70
C GLY A 114 23.52 0.36 -13.95
N GLN A 115 22.26 0.35 -14.39
CA GLN A 115 21.84 -0.34 -15.62
C GLN A 115 20.87 0.56 -16.40
N PRO A 116 20.96 0.64 -17.74
CA PRO A 116 20.08 1.50 -18.53
C PRO A 116 18.63 1.04 -18.40
N GLN A 117 17.83 1.85 -17.72
CA GLN A 117 16.40 1.64 -17.54
C GLN A 117 15.58 2.26 -18.68
N LEU A 118 14.26 2.13 -18.63
CA LEU A 118 13.36 2.54 -19.73
C LEU A 118 13.68 3.94 -20.24
N GLY A 119 13.99 4.92 -19.38
CA GLY A 119 14.34 6.27 -19.81
C GLY A 119 15.54 6.31 -20.75
N TYR A 120 16.64 5.67 -20.37
CA TYR A 120 17.85 5.55 -21.18
C TYR A 120 17.65 4.64 -22.39
N GLN A 121 16.88 3.56 -22.28
CA GLN A 121 16.56 2.68 -23.41
C GLN A 121 15.71 3.41 -24.47
N CYS A 122 14.73 4.20 -24.03
CA CYS A 122 13.96 5.10 -24.90
C CYS A 122 14.84 6.17 -25.53
N LEU A 123 15.76 6.77 -24.75
CA LEU A 123 16.75 7.70 -25.27
C LEU A 123 17.63 7.06 -26.35
N GLY A 124 18.10 5.84 -26.12
CA GLY A 124 18.87 5.06 -27.09
C GLY A 124 18.10 4.85 -28.40
N LEU A 125 16.81 4.48 -28.32
CA LEU A 125 15.96 4.38 -29.52
C LEU A 125 15.77 5.72 -30.23
N LEU A 126 15.63 6.83 -29.50
CA LEU A 126 15.50 8.18 -30.07
C LEU A 126 16.79 8.66 -30.75
N LEU A 127 17.96 8.36 -30.18
CA LEU A 127 19.27 8.65 -30.76
C LEU A 127 19.47 7.83 -32.05
N ARG A 128 19.12 6.54 -32.03
CA ARG A 128 19.17 5.65 -33.20
C ARG A 128 18.26 6.11 -34.33
N ALA A 129 17.09 6.65 -33.99
CA ALA A 129 16.16 7.22 -34.95
C ALA A 129 16.56 8.63 -35.46
N ALA A 130 17.78 9.10 -35.15
CA ALA A 130 18.32 10.41 -35.48
C ALA A 130 17.43 11.59 -35.04
N LYS A 131 16.59 11.38 -34.02
CA LYS A 131 15.69 12.41 -33.49
C LYS A 131 16.40 13.36 -32.53
N ILE A 132 17.45 12.87 -31.86
CA ILE A 132 18.31 13.65 -30.98
C ILE A 132 19.73 13.49 -31.51
N LYS A 133 20.45 14.61 -31.66
CA LYS A 133 21.84 14.60 -32.12
C LYS A 133 22.82 14.94 -31.01
N TRP A 134 22.57 16.02 -30.27
CA TRP A 134 23.49 16.51 -29.25
C TRP A 134 22.99 16.17 -27.85
N LEU A 135 23.76 15.34 -27.15
CA LEU A 135 23.53 14.98 -25.75
C LEU A 135 24.69 15.50 -24.90
N TRP A 136 24.41 16.51 -24.10
CA TRP A 136 25.32 17.08 -23.13
C TRP A 136 25.05 16.42 -21.78
N THR A 137 26.10 16.05 -21.04
CA THR A 137 25.89 15.48 -19.71
C THR A 137 26.96 15.87 -18.70
N THR A 138 26.51 16.09 -17.46
CA THR A 138 27.37 16.19 -16.28
C THR A 138 27.53 14.85 -15.57
N ASN A 139 26.87 13.80 -16.08
CA ASN A 139 26.89 12.49 -15.47
C ASN A 139 28.21 11.80 -15.79
N PHE A 140 28.70 11.06 -14.80
CA PHE A 140 29.89 10.25 -14.93
C PHE A 140 29.56 8.81 -15.41
N ASP A 141 28.29 8.51 -15.69
CA ASP A 141 27.83 7.15 -16.01
C ASP A 141 27.91 6.81 -17.51
N ASP A 142 27.94 5.51 -17.82
CA ASP A 142 27.99 4.94 -19.18
C ASP A 142 26.60 4.46 -19.66
N LEU A 143 25.51 4.95 -19.06
CA LEU A 143 24.16 4.41 -19.28
C LEU A 143 23.66 4.65 -20.71
N VAL A 144 24.02 5.79 -21.32
CA VAL A 144 23.66 6.12 -22.70
C VAL A 144 24.34 5.17 -23.68
N GLU A 145 25.64 4.92 -23.47
CA GLU A 145 26.45 4.00 -24.27
C GLU A 145 25.86 2.58 -24.23
N ARG A 146 25.56 2.08 -23.02
CA ARG A 146 24.98 0.75 -22.83
C ARG A 146 23.55 0.61 -23.35
N ALA A 147 22.83 1.72 -23.54
CA ALA A 147 21.49 1.70 -24.12
C ALA A 147 21.49 1.60 -25.66
N ILE A 148 22.64 1.79 -26.31
CA ILE A 148 22.81 1.72 -27.77
C ILE A 148 23.62 0.46 -28.12
N PRO A 149 23.06 -0.47 -28.92
CA PRO A 149 23.81 -1.63 -29.41
C PRO A 149 25.06 -1.22 -30.20
N SER A 150 26.16 -1.95 -30.01
CA SER A 150 27.46 -1.65 -30.65
C SER A 150 27.50 -1.90 -32.16
N ASP A 151 26.49 -2.57 -32.72
CA ASP A 151 26.35 -2.96 -34.12
C ASP A 151 25.41 -2.05 -34.93
N HIS A 152 25.03 -0.89 -34.39
CA HIS A 152 24.14 0.06 -35.08
C HIS A 152 24.85 0.82 -36.23
N GLU A 153 24.09 1.17 -37.27
CA GLU A 153 24.58 1.90 -38.46
C GLU A 153 25.16 3.29 -38.13
N HIS A 154 24.63 3.92 -37.09
CA HIS A 154 25.07 5.22 -36.55
C HIS A 154 25.65 5.04 -35.15
N PRO A 155 26.99 4.97 -35.00
CA PRO A 155 27.62 4.80 -33.69
C PRO A 155 27.53 6.07 -32.84
N LEU A 156 27.49 5.91 -31.51
CA LEU A 156 27.52 7.03 -30.58
C LEU A 156 28.93 7.61 -30.49
N LEU A 157 29.10 8.87 -30.91
CA LEU A 157 30.36 9.59 -30.79
C LEU A 157 30.49 10.18 -29.38
N GLN A 158 31.50 9.76 -28.62
CA GLN A 158 31.77 10.29 -27.28
C GLN A 158 32.90 11.33 -27.31
N VAL A 159 32.66 12.47 -26.67
CA VAL A 159 33.64 13.55 -26.49
C VAL A 159 33.85 13.78 -25.00
N GLY A 160 35.04 13.41 -24.52
CA GLY A 160 35.52 13.66 -23.15
C GLY A 160 36.48 14.85 -23.07
N MET A 161 37.11 15.07 -21.91
CA MET A 161 38.08 16.17 -21.77
C MET A 161 39.35 15.93 -22.59
N ASP A 162 39.82 14.69 -22.61
CA ASP A 162 40.98 14.25 -23.40
C ASP A 162 40.82 14.42 -24.92
N SER A 163 39.57 14.50 -25.38
CA SER A 163 39.16 14.49 -26.78
C SER A 163 38.34 15.71 -27.18
N ALA A 164 38.24 16.73 -26.31
CA ALA A 164 37.38 17.89 -26.46
C ALA A 164 37.55 18.63 -27.80
N ARG A 165 38.77 18.67 -28.35
CA ARG A 165 39.04 19.31 -29.67
C ARG A 165 38.31 18.64 -30.83
N ARG A 166 37.95 17.36 -30.73
CA ARG A 166 37.20 16.63 -31.78
C ARG A 166 35.81 17.20 -31.99
N ILE A 167 35.26 17.92 -31.00
CA ILE A 167 33.91 18.50 -31.09
C ILE A 167 33.78 19.53 -32.23
N ASP A 168 34.89 20.20 -32.57
CA ASP A 168 34.95 21.22 -33.62
C ASP A 168 34.91 20.57 -35.02
N ASP A 169 35.34 19.30 -35.15
CA ASP A 169 35.36 18.56 -36.41
C ASP A 169 33.99 17.96 -36.79
N ILE A 170 33.09 17.81 -35.81
CA ILE A 170 31.77 17.18 -36.01
C ILE A 170 30.81 18.14 -36.74
N ARG A 171 30.39 17.75 -37.94
CA ARG A 171 29.49 18.59 -38.75
C ARG A 171 28.04 18.46 -38.29
N ARG A 172 27.24 19.50 -38.51
CA ARG A 172 25.83 19.52 -38.09
C ARG A 172 24.97 18.55 -38.89
N GLU A 173 25.34 18.25 -40.12
CA GLU A 173 24.59 17.39 -41.05
C GLU A 173 24.88 15.89 -40.88
N GLU A 174 25.92 15.51 -40.13
CA GLU A 174 26.25 14.11 -39.88
C GLU A 174 25.13 13.40 -39.10
N PRO A 175 24.77 12.15 -39.45
CA PRO A 175 23.65 11.45 -38.81
C PRO A 175 24.00 10.91 -37.42
N ASP A 176 25.28 10.79 -37.10
CA ASP A 176 25.73 10.14 -35.88
C ASP A 176 25.43 10.98 -34.62
N PRO A 177 24.85 10.38 -33.58
CA PRO A 177 24.60 11.06 -32.32
C PRO A 177 25.89 11.31 -31.55
N VAL A 178 25.94 12.43 -30.81
CA VAL A 178 27.11 12.89 -30.06
C VAL A 178 26.78 13.01 -28.58
N GLN A 179 27.57 12.36 -27.73
CA GLN A 179 27.54 12.52 -26.28
C GLN A 179 28.78 13.28 -25.81
N VAL A 180 28.57 14.38 -25.09
CA VAL A 180 29.65 15.24 -24.57
C VAL A 180 29.66 15.21 -23.03
N PHE A 181 30.77 14.80 -22.44
CA PHE A 181 30.99 14.74 -20.99
C PHE A 181 31.61 16.06 -20.50
N LEU A 182 30.79 16.90 -19.85
CA LEU A 182 31.20 18.24 -19.43
C LEU A 182 32.13 18.24 -18.20
N HIS A 183 32.01 17.24 -17.31
CA HIS A 183 32.79 17.13 -16.06
C HIS A 183 33.85 16.02 -16.09
N GLY A 184 34.08 15.41 -17.25
CA GLY A 184 35.02 14.30 -17.47
C GLY A 184 34.37 12.91 -17.36
N ASP A 185 35.03 11.92 -17.95
CA ASP A 185 34.68 10.48 -17.84
C ASP A 185 35.50 9.82 -16.71
N TYR A 186 34.85 9.16 -15.74
CA TYR A 186 35.53 8.49 -14.63
C TYR A 186 36.52 7.39 -15.06
N ARG A 187 36.42 6.88 -16.29
CA ARG A 187 37.29 5.85 -16.86
C ARG A 187 38.63 6.42 -17.35
N TYR A 188 38.64 7.67 -17.83
CA TYR A 188 39.75 8.22 -18.61
C TYR A 188 40.23 9.60 -18.12
N ASP A 189 39.37 10.37 -17.45
CA ASP A 189 39.60 11.76 -17.07
C ASP A 189 39.69 11.96 -15.55
N PRO A 190 40.40 13.02 -15.08
CA PRO A 190 40.24 13.53 -13.72
C PRO A 190 38.80 14.04 -13.51
N LEU A 191 38.11 13.50 -12.51
CA LEU A 191 36.76 13.96 -12.14
C LEU A 191 36.81 15.36 -11.53
N ARG A 192 35.87 16.22 -11.92
CA ARG A 192 35.71 17.55 -11.35
C ARG A 192 34.63 17.54 -10.28
N ASN A 193 35.03 17.72 -9.03
CA ASN A 193 34.12 17.64 -7.88
C ASN A 193 34.31 18.77 -6.86
N THR A 194 35.42 19.50 -6.87
CA THR A 194 35.72 20.58 -5.91
C THR A 194 35.43 21.98 -6.48
N GLU A 195 35.32 23.00 -5.62
CA GLU A 195 35.05 24.39 -6.06
C GLU A 195 36.08 24.90 -7.08
N ARG A 196 37.36 24.57 -6.87
CA ARG A 196 38.43 24.96 -7.81
C ARG A 196 38.26 24.29 -9.17
N GLU A 197 37.80 23.04 -9.18
CA GLU A 197 37.59 22.24 -10.40
C GLU A 197 36.30 22.62 -11.14
N LEU A 198 35.32 23.27 -10.49
CA LEU A 198 34.01 23.67 -11.07
C LEU A 198 33.86 25.18 -11.31
N SER A 199 34.95 25.95 -11.26
CA SER A 199 34.95 27.39 -11.53
C SER A 199 34.59 27.74 -12.98
N ALA A 200 34.11 28.98 -13.24
CA ALA A 200 33.75 29.45 -14.58
C ALA A 200 34.81 29.18 -15.68
N ASP A 201 36.09 29.26 -15.32
CA ASP A 201 37.23 29.06 -16.25
C ASP A 201 37.62 27.59 -16.41
N SER A 202 36.97 26.67 -15.70
CA SER A 202 37.36 25.27 -15.71
C SER A 202 36.88 24.55 -16.97
N LEU A 203 35.71 24.87 -17.52
CA LEU A 203 35.12 24.15 -18.67
C LEU A 203 36.07 24.21 -19.89
N ASP A 204 36.25 23.09 -20.60
CA ASP A 204 37.12 23.08 -21.77
C ASP A 204 36.66 24.11 -22.81
N ALA A 205 37.61 24.89 -23.36
CA ALA A 205 37.31 26.03 -24.20
C ALA A 205 36.63 25.65 -25.53
N ALA A 206 36.92 24.47 -26.09
CA ALA A 206 36.28 23.99 -27.32
C ALA A 206 34.82 23.57 -27.03
N CYS A 207 34.61 22.77 -25.97
CA CYS A 207 33.28 22.37 -25.53
C CYS A 207 32.40 23.58 -25.15
N ARG A 208 32.96 24.57 -24.43
CA ARG A 208 32.27 25.80 -24.02
C ARG A 208 31.78 26.59 -25.23
N ARG A 209 32.68 26.83 -26.19
CA ARG A 209 32.37 27.56 -27.42
C ARG A 209 31.28 26.85 -28.21
N ARG A 210 31.42 25.54 -28.42
CA ARG A 210 30.47 24.75 -29.19
C ARG A 210 29.09 24.67 -28.54
N LEU A 211 29.02 24.55 -27.21
CA LEU A 211 27.76 24.59 -26.47
C LEU A 211 27.05 25.93 -26.68
N VAL A 212 27.77 27.04 -26.50
CA VAL A 212 27.22 28.40 -26.71
C VAL A 212 26.71 28.58 -28.14
N ASP A 213 27.50 28.19 -29.13
CA ASP A 213 27.15 28.31 -30.55
C ASP A 213 25.89 27.49 -30.90
N LEU A 214 25.74 26.29 -30.35
CA LEU A 214 24.58 25.44 -30.61
C LEU A 214 23.33 25.90 -29.87
N CYS A 215 23.44 26.41 -28.64
CA CYS A 215 22.30 26.99 -27.90
C CYS A 215 21.69 28.20 -28.61
N ASN A 216 22.47 28.95 -29.39
CA ASN A 216 21.93 30.05 -30.19
C ASN A 216 21.01 29.58 -31.33
N ASP A 217 21.23 28.36 -31.85
CA ASP A 217 20.56 27.85 -33.05
C ASP A 217 19.52 26.75 -32.77
N LEU A 218 19.80 25.87 -31.80
CA LEU A 218 19.04 24.67 -31.52
C LEU A 218 18.41 24.73 -30.13
N PRO A 219 17.15 24.29 -29.99
CA PRO A 219 16.50 24.27 -28.71
C PRO A 219 17.11 23.23 -27.75
N LEU A 220 17.30 23.62 -26.49
CA LEU A 220 17.88 22.80 -25.43
C LEU A 220 16.81 22.35 -24.42
N VAL A 221 16.70 21.05 -24.21
CA VAL A 221 15.89 20.45 -23.14
C VAL A 221 16.80 20.03 -21.99
N VAL A 222 16.58 20.60 -20.81
CA VAL A 222 17.36 20.32 -19.60
C VAL A 222 16.58 19.37 -18.69
N LEU A 223 17.17 18.23 -18.31
CA LEU A 223 16.55 17.21 -17.47
C LEU A 223 17.50 16.74 -16.37
N GLY A 224 17.01 16.68 -15.13
CA GLY A 224 17.76 16.10 -14.00
C GLY A 224 19.01 16.88 -13.57
N TYR A 225 19.20 18.10 -14.07
CA TYR A 225 20.31 18.99 -13.74
C TYR A 225 19.89 20.07 -12.75
N SER A 226 20.67 20.29 -11.69
CA SER A 226 20.32 21.19 -10.58
C SER A 226 20.69 22.66 -10.82
N GLY A 227 21.50 22.97 -11.83
CA GLY A 227 21.93 24.35 -12.10
C GLY A 227 22.85 24.98 -11.05
N ARG A 228 23.47 24.18 -10.16
CA ARG A 228 24.40 24.69 -9.13
C ARG A 228 25.83 24.91 -9.65
N ASP A 229 26.18 24.31 -10.78
CA ASP A 229 27.52 24.37 -11.34
C ASP A 229 27.78 25.70 -12.07
N ASP A 230 28.87 26.39 -11.69
CA ASP A 230 29.23 27.70 -12.23
C ASP A 230 29.77 27.64 -13.66
N SER A 231 30.54 26.58 -13.98
CA SER A 231 31.16 26.38 -15.29
C SER A 231 30.12 26.26 -16.41
N ILE A 232 29.03 25.51 -16.17
CA ILE A 232 27.96 25.30 -17.15
C ILE A 232 26.97 26.47 -17.14
N MET A 233 26.54 26.94 -15.97
CA MET A 233 25.55 28.01 -15.89
C MET A 233 26.08 29.32 -16.47
N SER A 234 27.37 29.62 -16.30
CA SER A 234 28.00 30.78 -16.94
C SER A 234 28.06 30.65 -18.46
N ALA A 235 28.24 29.43 -19.00
CA ALA A 235 28.19 29.20 -20.45
C ALA A 235 26.76 29.35 -21.00
N LEU A 236 25.75 28.82 -20.32
CA LEU A 236 24.35 29.00 -20.70
C LEU A 236 23.92 30.48 -20.61
N ALA A 237 24.32 31.19 -19.56
CA ALA A 237 24.06 32.62 -19.43
C ALA A 237 24.72 33.44 -20.56
N GLN A 238 25.94 33.07 -20.97
CA GLN A 238 26.57 33.68 -22.14
C GLN A 238 25.79 33.43 -23.43
N ALA A 239 25.24 32.22 -23.61
CA ALA A 239 24.45 31.90 -24.80
C ALA A 239 23.13 32.69 -24.84
N TYR A 240 22.36 32.66 -23.75
CA TYR A 240 21.01 33.22 -23.71
C TYR A 240 20.95 34.72 -23.39
N SER A 241 22.09 35.36 -23.12
CA SER A 241 22.21 36.84 -23.14
C SER A 241 22.27 37.42 -24.56
N GLN A 242 22.26 36.56 -25.58
CA GLN A 242 22.20 36.93 -27.00
C GLN A 242 20.85 36.55 -27.58
N SER A 243 20.33 37.34 -28.53
CA SER A 243 19.12 36.96 -29.27
C SER A 243 19.42 35.79 -30.21
N GLY A 244 18.66 34.70 -30.09
CA GLY A 244 18.85 33.47 -30.85
C GLY A 244 17.53 32.75 -31.16
N ARG A 245 17.61 31.62 -31.88
CA ARG A 245 16.46 30.76 -32.25
C ARG A 245 16.37 29.47 -31.42
N GLY A 246 17.38 29.17 -30.61
CA GLY A 246 17.56 27.91 -29.89
C GLY A 246 16.94 27.89 -28.48
N GLY A 247 15.62 28.02 -28.38
CA GLY A 247 14.90 28.11 -27.11
C GLY A 247 15.28 27.09 -26.02
N ILE A 248 15.09 27.45 -24.75
CA ILE A 248 15.43 26.62 -23.58
C ILE A 248 14.18 26.09 -22.87
N TYR A 249 14.15 24.79 -22.63
CA TYR A 249 13.08 24.11 -21.91
C TYR A 249 13.65 23.45 -20.66
N TRP A 250 13.27 23.94 -19.48
CA TRP A 250 13.77 23.42 -18.21
C TRP A 250 12.75 22.46 -17.59
N GLY A 251 13.13 21.19 -17.47
CA GLY A 251 12.30 20.16 -16.87
C GLY A 251 12.46 20.13 -15.36
N CYS A 252 11.38 20.41 -14.65
CA CYS A 252 11.29 20.25 -13.20
C CYS A 252 10.41 19.05 -12.85
N LEU A 253 10.64 18.43 -11.69
CA LEU A 253 9.65 17.51 -11.13
C LEU A 253 8.37 18.31 -10.83
N SER A 254 7.21 17.70 -11.09
CA SER A 254 5.91 18.33 -10.80
C SER A 254 5.90 18.98 -9.41
N GLY A 255 5.43 20.22 -9.30
CA GLY A 255 5.33 20.93 -8.02
C GLY A 255 6.64 21.44 -7.40
N ILE A 256 7.78 21.29 -8.09
CA ILE A 256 9.06 21.89 -7.69
C ILE A 256 9.40 23.02 -8.66
N ASP A 257 9.53 24.24 -8.17
CA ASP A 257 9.95 25.39 -8.98
C ASP A 257 11.44 25.29 -9.38
N PRO A 258 11.85 25.88 -10.51
CA PRO A 258 13.25 25.89 -10.91
C PRO A 258 14.12 26.57 -9.83
N PRO A 259 15.36 26.09 -9.60
CA PRO A 259 16.32 26.76 -8.72
C PRO A 259 16.55 28.22 -9.10
N GLY A 260 16.88 29.10 -8.14
CA GLY A 260 17.00 30.55 -8.36
C GLY A 260 17.86 30.93 -9.58
N ARG A 261 19.05 30.34 -9.69
CA ARG A 261 19.95 30.57 -10.83
C ARG A 261 19.40 30.09 -12.18
N ALA A 262 18.62 29.02 -12.19
CA ALA A 262 17.94 28.53 -13.39
C ALA A 262 16.76 29.44 -13.76
N ALA A 263 16.01 29.95 -12.77
CA ALA A 263 14.96 30.93 -12.98
C ALA A 263 15.51 32.24 -13.59
N GLU A 264 16.61 32.76 -13.04
CA GLU A 264 17.32 33.94 -13.56
C GLU A 264 17.79 33.74 -15.01
N LEU A 265 18.33 32.56 -15.34
CA LEU A 265 18.72 32.21 -16.70
C LEU A 265 17.53 32.24 -17.66
N LEU A 266 16.39 31.67 -17.25
CA LEU A 266 15.18 31.64 -18.07
C LEU A 266 14.60 33.05 -18.26
N ASP A 267 14.64 33.90 -17.24
CA ASP A 267 14.20 35.29 -17.35
C ASP A 267 15.13 36.08 -18.28
N THR A 268 16.44 35.91 -18.16
CA THR A 268 17.43 36.49 -19.09
C THR A 268 17.16 36.06 -20.54
N ALA A 269 16.84 34.80 -20.78
CA ALA A 269 16.49 34.30 -22.11
C ALA A 269 15.22 34.97 -22.66
N ARG A 270 14.17 35.13 -21.84
CA ARG A 270 12.92 35.80 -22.23
C ARG A 270 13.14 37.27 -22.57
N GLU A 271 13.93 37.98 -21.77
CA GLU A 271 14.27 39.39 -22.01
C GLU A 271 14.99 39.60 -23.34
N ASN A 272 15.78 38.61 -23.78
CA ASN A 272 16.50 38.63 -25.05
C ASN A 272 15.70 38.04 -26.24
N GLY A 273 14.41 37.75 -26.04
CA GLY A 273 13.50 37.27 -27.08
C GLY A 273 13.65 35.79 -27.44
N VAL A 274 14.26 35.00 -26.57
CA VAL A 274 14.43 33.54 -26.74
C VAL A 274 13.26 32.81 -26.08
N ASP A 275 12.68 31.82 -26.78
CA ASP A 275 11.65 30.94 -26.23
C ASP A 275 12.19 30.21 -24.97
N ALA A 276 11.66 30.51 -23.78
CA ALA A 276 12.14 29.94 -22.52
C ALA A 276 11.00 29.53 -21.58
N GLU A 277 10.86 28.22 -21.37
CA GLU A 277 9.71 27.62 -20.68
C GLU A 277 10.13 26.59 -19.63
N VAL A 278 9.41 26.59 -18.51
CA VAL A 278 9.47 25.51 -17.51
C VAL A 278 8.38 24.50 -17.83
N PHE A 279 8.70 23.22 -17.75
CA PHE A 279 7.71 22.14 -17.82
C PHE A 279 7.90 21.14 -16.69
N PHE A 280 6.81 20.49 -16.33
CA PHE A 280 6.75 19.60 -15.18
C PHE A 280 6.66 18.14 -15.61
N ILE A 281 7.55 17.29 -15.11
CA ILE A 281 7.59 15.86 -15.39
C ILE A 281 7.34 15.05 -14.12
N SER A 282 6.76 13.86 -14.26
CA SER A 282 6.67 12.90 -13.13
C SER A 282 8.02 12.22 -12.84
N GLY A 283 8.93 12.20 -13.82
CA GLY A 283 10.27 11.60 -13.76
C GLY A 283 10.86 11.43 -15.16
N PHE A 284 12.17 11.16 -15.23
CA PHE A 284 12.91 11.01 -16.49
C PHE A 284 12.34 9.89 -17.38
N ASP A 285 12.16 8.69 -16.82
CA ASP A 285 11.65 7.53 -17.57
C ASP A 285 10.24 7.76 -18.15
N ASP A 286 9.34 8.41 -17.39
CA ASP A 286 7.98 8.74 -17.84
C ASP A 286 8.04 9.72 -19.03
N PHE A 287 8.80 10.81 -18.89
CA PHE A 287 8.98 11.78 -19.97
C PHE A 287 9.56 11.14 -21.23
N MET A 288 10.67 10.38 -21.09
CA MET A 288 11.34 9.74 -22.23
C MET A 288 10.46 8.68 -22.90
N SER A 289 9.67 7.92 -22.14
CA SER A 289 8.76 6.91 -22.71
C SER A 289 7.62 7.54 -23.50
N ARG A 290 6.99 8.62 -22.98
CA ARG A 290 5.94 9.37 -23.69
C ARG A 290 6.48 10.04 -24.94
N LEU A 291 7.68 10.63 -24.82
CA LEU A 291 8.39 11.23 -25.95
C LEU A 291 8.68 10.20 -27.03
N ALA A 292 9.25 9.04 -26.67
CA ALA A 292 9.56 7.97 -27.59
C ALA A 292 8.31 7.40 -28.27
N ARG A 293 7.22 7.15 -27.52
CA ARG A 293 5.95 6.71 -28.12
C ARG A 293 5.42 7.70 -29.13
N TRP A 294 5.53 9.00 -28.86
CA TRP A 294 5.04 10.02 -29.77
C TRP A 294 5.93 10.20 -31.01
N TRP A 295 7.26 10.25 -30.84
CA TRP A 295 8.22 10.49 -31.92
C TRP A 295 8.50 9.26 -32.79
N LEU A 296 8.42 8.06 -32.21
CA LEU A 296 8.70 6.81 -32.93
C LEU A 296 7.45 6.15 -33.52
N ARG A 297 6.25 6.73 -33.31
CA ARG A 297 4.95 6.15 -33.74
C ARG A 297 4.84 5.76 -35.21
N SER A 298 5.62 6.43 -36.07
CA SER A 298 5.65 6.25 -37.53
C SER A 298 7.03 5.85 -38.04
N THR A 299 7.90 5.35 -37.17
CA THR A 299 9.25 4.87 -37.51
C THR A 299 9.33 3.36 -37.38
N GLU A 300 10.35 2.73 -37.96
CA GLU A 300 10.61 1.28 -37.83
C GLU A 300 10.88 0.84 -36.39
N TYR A 301 11.35 1.75 -35.53
CA TYR A 301 11.63 1.49 -34.12
C TYR A 301 10.38 1.30 -33.24
N ARG A 302 9.17 1.50 -33.78
CA ARG A 302 7.92 1.29 -33.03
C ARG A 302 7.83 -0.12 -32.46
N GLY A 303 8.14 -1.14 -33.25
CA GLY A 303 8.05 -2.53 -32.79
C GLY A 303 9.01 -2.83 -31.64
N SER A 304 10.25 -2.33 -31.71
CA SER A 304 11.22 -2.44 -30.63
C SER A 304 10.78 -1.71 -29.37
N LEU A 305 10.17 -0.52 -29.51
CA LEU A 305 9.60 0.22 -28.38
C LEU A 305 8.46 -0.55 -27.71
N GLU A 306 7.52 -1.10 -28.49
CA GLU A 306 6.41 -1.89 -27.91
C GLU A 306 6.92 -3.18 -27.25
N SER A 307 7.92 -3.84 -27.84
CA SER A 307 8.54 -5.02 -27.23
C SER A 307 9.27 -4.70 -25.93
N LEU A 308 9.97 -3.57 -25.88
CA LEU A 308 10.63 -3.07 -24.67
C LEU A 308 9.61 -2.81 -23.55
N LEU A 309 8.39 -2.42 -23.94
CA LEU A 309 7.28 -2.13 -23.06
C LEU A 309 6.47 -3.38 -22.64
N ALA A 310 6.63 -4.54 -23.29
CA ALA A 310 5.66 -5.66 -23.18
C ALA A 310 6.11 -6.90 -22.37
N SER A 311 7.34 -7.01 -21.85
CA SER A 311 7.81 -8.28 -21.26
C SER A 311 7.14 -8.61 -19.91
N LYS A 312 6.24 -9.62 -19.90
CA LYS A 312 5.62 -10.19 -18.69
C LYS A 312 6.20 -11.58 -18.38
N PRO A 313 7.03 -11.76 -17.34
CA PRO A 313 7.36 -13.10 -16.84
C PRO A 313 6.11 -13.82 -16.31
N LEU A 314 6.02 -15.13 -16.55
CA LEU A 314 4.96 -15.96 -15.98
C LEU A 314 5.18 -16.13 -14.46
N PRO A 315 4.13 -16.07 -13.63
CA PRO A 315 4.26 -16.29 -12.19
C PRO A 315 4.70 -17.73 -11.90
N ALA A 316 5.59 -17.89 -10.91
CA ALA A 316 5.91 -19.22 -10.40
C ALA A 316 4.77 -19.76 -9.54
N GLN A 317 4.54 -21.06 -9.62
CA GLN A 317 3.50 -21.75 -8.85
C GLN A 317 3.93 -21.97 -7.39
N PHE A 318 2.99 -21.83 -6.46
CA PHE A 318 3.16 -22.23 -5.08
C PHE A 318 3.22 -23.75 -4.97
N SER A 319 4.14 -24.24 -4.14
CA SER A 319 4.29 -25.67 -3.88
C SER A 319 4.80 -25.93 -2.46
N LEU A 320 4.28 -26.99 -1.85
CA LEU A 320 4.73 -27.53 -0.56
C LEU A 320 5.37 -28.92 -0.71
N SER A 321 5.74 -29.31 -1.94
CA SER A 321 6.23 -30.67 -2.25
C SER A 321 7.51 -31.08 -1.51
N HIS A 322 8.24 -30.12 -0.96
CA HIS A 322 9.46 -30.35 -0.17
C HIS A 322 9.17 -30.67 1.32
N LEU A 323 7.90 -30.61 1.76
CA LEU A 323 7.48 -30.88 3.13
C LEU A 323 6.77 -32.24 3.24
N SER A 324 6.78 -32.81 4.44
CA SER A 324 6.19 -34.13 4.73
C SER A 324 4.95 -34.01 5.62
N PRO A 325 3.95 -34.90 5.49
CA PRO A 325 2.76 -34.88 6.35
C PRO A 325 3.07 -35.00 7.85
N ASP A 326 2.61 -34.02 8.63
CA ASP A 326 2.75 -33.90 10.10
C ASP A 326 1.44 -34.29 10.79
N PHE A 327 1.48 -34.75 12.04
CA PHE A 327 0.34 -35.25 12.84
C PHE A 327 -0.85 -34.29 13.04
N ASP A 328 -0.73 -33.01 12.73
CA ASP A 328 -1.78 -32.02 13.00
C ASP A 328 -2.73 -31.85 11.79
N TRP A 329 -3.99 -31.49 12.04
CA TRP A 329 -5.03 -31.23 11.02
C TRP A 329 -5.83 -29.95 11.32
N ALA A 330 -6.41 -29.37 10.28
CA ALA A 330 -7.42 -28.33 10.37
C ALA A 330 -8.75 -28.80 9.76
N LEU A 331 -9.86 -28.57 10.46
CA LEU A 331 -11.22 -28.89 10.00
C LEU A 331 -11.82 -27.70 9.28
N SER A 332 -12.27 -27.86 8.04
CA SER A 332 -12.99 -26.81 7.30
C SER A 332 -14.49 -26.79 7.63
N ASN A 333 -15.17 -25.76 7.14
CA ASN A 333 -16.64 -25.70 7.07
C ASN A 333 -17.18 -26.05 5.66
N ALA A 334 -16.39 -26.72 4.81
CA ALA A 334 -16.69 -26.92 3.40
C ALA A 334 -16.94 -28.38 3.02
N PHE A 335 -17.74 -28.57 1.98
CA PHE A 335 -18.10 -29.86 1.38
C PHE A 335 -17.90 -29.79 -0.14
N SER A 336 -17.41 -30.87 -0.75
CA SER A 336 -17.39 -30.95 -2.22
C SER A 336 -18.82 -31.05 -2.76
N ILE A 337 -19.10 -30.35 -3.86
CA ILE A 337 -20.40 -30.32 -4.52
C ILE A 337 -20.24 -30.44 -6.04
N GLN A 338 -21.07 -31.29 -6.65
CA GLN A 338 -21.27 -31.34 -8.09
C GLN A 338 -22.44 -30.42 -8.44
N LEU A 339 -22.21 -29.51 -9.38
CA LEU A 339 -23.21 -28.56 -9.88
C LEU A 339 -23.88 -29.09 -11.16
N PRO A 340 -25.07 -28.59 -11.51
CA PRO A 340 -25.66 -28.79 -12.82
C PRO A 340 -24.73 -28.30 -13.94
N THR A 341 -24.60 -29.09 -15.00
CA THR A 341 -23.76 -28.76 -16.17
C THR A 341 -24.53 -28.08 -17.29
N GLU A 342 -25.84 -27.90 -17.16
CA GLU A 342 -26.70 -27.32 -18.20
C GLU A 342 -27.59 -26.23 -17.60
N LEU A 343 -27.86 -25.19 -18.39
CA LEU A 343 -28.74 -24.07 -18.07
C LEU A 343 -29.59 -23.69 -19.28
N PHE A 344 -30.68 -22.94 -19.08
CA PHE A 344 -31.38 -22.30 -20.19
C PHE A 344 -30.73 -20.95 -20.53
N GLN A 345 -30.61 -20.65 -21.83
CA GLN A 345 -30.10 -19.40 -22.38
C GLN A 345 -31.09 -18.79 -23.39
N PHE A 346 -31.34 -17.49 -23.29
CA PHE A 346 -32.18 -16.75 -24.25
C PHE A 346 -31.90 -15.25 -24.21
N LYS A 347 -32.34 -14.51 -25.24
CA LYS A 347 -32.37 -13.04 -25.25
C LYS A 347 -33.78 -12.52 -24.98
N MET A 348 -33.87 -11.32 -24.40
CA MET A 348 -35.15 -10.68 -24.15
C MET A 348 -35.15 -9.18 -24.46
N THR A 349 -36.31 -8.68 -24.88
CA THR A 349 -36.58 -7.27 -25.14
C THR A 349 -36.51 -6.45 -23.85
N LEU A 350 -35.57 -5.51 -23.81
CA LEU A 350 -35.36 -4.60 -22.69
C LEU A 350 -36.25 -3.36 -22.85
N SER A 351 -37.09 -3.07 -21.86
CA SER A 351 -38.01 -1.93 -21.94
C SER A 351 -38.18 -1.25 -20.57
N GLY A 352 -37.71 0.00 -20.47
CA GLY A 352 -38.00 0.92 -19.35
C GLY A 352 -36.79 1.71 -18.82
N PRO A 353 -37.03 2.83 -18.11
CA PRO A 353 -35.99 3.68 -17.51
C PRO A 353 -35.34 3.10 -16.23
N ASP A 354 -35.85 1.99 -15.71
CA ASP A 354 -35.51 1.39 -14.40
C ASP A 354 -34.31 0.41 -14.39
N GLY A 355 -33.71 0.13 -15.56
CA GLY A 355 -32.53 -0.73 -15.72
C GLY A 355 -32.82 -2.25 -15.71
N ASN A 356 -32.10 -2.99 -16.56
CA ASN A 356 -32.34 -4.40 -16.92
C ASN A 356 -32.48 -5.36 -15.70
N TRP A 357 -31.63 -5.18 -14.68
CA TRP A 357 -31.60 -6.06 -13.51
C TRP A 357 -32.83 -5.95 -12.60
N LYS A 358 -33.43 -4.76 -12.50
CA LYS A 358 -34.62 -4.53 -11.66
C LYS A 358 -35.84 -5.17 -12.32
N GLN A 359 -35.92 -5.07 -13.64
CA GLN A 359 -36.95 -5.72 -14.45
C GLN A 359 -36.88 -7.25 -14.37
N LEU A 360 -35.69 -7.85 -14.57
CA LEU A 360 -35.52 -9.31 -14.47
C LEU A 360 -35.92 -9.83 -13.09
N LYS A 361 -35.49 -9.15 -12.01
CA LYS A 361 -35.88 -9.52 -10.63
C LYS A 361 -37.38 -9.45 -10.38
N SER A 362 -38.07 -8.48 -10.97
CA SER A 362 -39.52 -8.35 -10.82
C SER A 362 -40.27 -9.45 -11.57
N LEU A 363 -39.76 -9.91 -12.72
CA LEU A 363 -40.40 -10.96 -13.52
C LEU A 363 -40.33 -12.32 -12.85
N ILE A 364 -39.20 -12.63 -12.21
CA ILE A 364 -38.99 -13.92 -11.53
C ILE A 364 -39.37 -13.91 -10.05
N ALA A 365 -39.88 -12.79 -9.53
CA ALA A 365 -40.27 -12.69 -8.12
C ALA A 365 -41.41 -13.68 -7.80
N GLU A 366 -41.24 -14.45 -6.73
CA GLU A 366 -42.21 -15.48 -6.29
C GLU A 366 -42.47 -16.60 -7.32
N ARG A 367 -41.51 -16.84 -8.23
CA ARG A 367 -41.52 -17.93 -9.22
C ARG A 367 -40.43 -18.95 -8.94
N ASP A 368 -40.59 -20.14 -9.49
CA ASP A 368 -39.60 -21.23 -9.44
C ASP A 368 -38.49 -21.04 -10.49
N ILE A 369 -38.02 -19.80 -10.65
CA ILE A 369 -37.04 -19.39 -11.64
C ILE A 369 -35.91 -18.59 -10.98
N GLU A 370 -34.68 -19.04 -11.21
CA GLU A 370 -33.46 -18.29 -10.86
C GLU A 370 -32.75 -17.87 -12.15
N ALA A 371 -32.48 -16.58 -12.32
CA ALA A 371 -31.92 -16.06 -13.57
C ALA A 371 -30.97 -14.87 -13.38
N GLY A 372 -30.07 -14.68 -14.34
CA GLY A 372 -29.11 -13.57 -14.38
C GLY A 372 -28.60 -13.26 -15.79
N PHE A 373 -28.10 -12.04 -16.00
CA PHE A 373 -27.64 -11.57 -17.32
C PHE A 373 -26.16 -11.87 -17.56
N VAL A 374 -25.81 -12.60 -18.61
CA VAL A 374 -24.42 -12.76 -19.07
C VAL A 374 -24.27 -12.12 -20.44
N LYS A 375 -23.49 -11.02 -20.50
CA LYS A 375 -23.34 -10.17 -21.70
C LYS A 375 -24.72 -9.70 -22.21
N THR A 376 -25.19 -10.27 -23.33
CA THR A 376 -26.47 -9.96 -23.98
C THR A 376 -27.56 -11.02 -23.76
N HIS A 377 -27.25 -12.10 -23.05
CA HIS A 377 -28.17 -13.23 -22.82
C HIS A 377 -28.60 -13.30 -21.35
N VAL A 378 -29.72 -13.96 -21.10
CA VAL A 378 -30.17 -14.39 -19.77
C VAL A 378 -29.87 -15.87 -19.62
N LEU A 379 -29.21 -16.23 -18.53
CA LEU A 379 -29.09 -17.61 -18.08
C LEU A 379 -30.11 -17.87 -16.97
N ALA A 380 -30.80 -19.01 -17.06
CA ALA A 380 -31.87 -19.36 -16.12
C ALA A 380 -31.89 -20.84 -15.73
N ILE A 381 -32.31 -21.10 -14.50
CA ILE A 381 -32.80 -22.40 -14.01
C ILE A 381 -34.28 -22.25 -13.70
N GLY A 382 -35.10 -23.16 -14.22
CA GLY A 382 -36.54 -23.20 -13.99
C GLY A 382 -37.20 -24.28 -14.85
N ARG A 383 -38.53 -24.41 -14.77
CA ARG A 383 -39.27 -25.26 -15.72
C ARG A 383 -39.37 -24.55 -17.07
N SER A 384 -39.12 -25.26 -18.17
CA SER A 384 -39.19 -24.68 -19.52
C SER A 384 -40.54 -24.00 -19.81
N SER A 385 -41.65 -24.64 -19.41
CA SER A 385 -43.01 -24.08 -19.53
C SER A 385 -43.20 -22.78 -18.75
N GLU A 386 -42.62 -22.67 -17.56
CA GLU A 386 -42.73 -21.49 -16.71
C GLU A 386 -41.85 -20.34 -17.23
N ILE A 387 -40.66 -20.65 -17.73
CA ILE A 387 -39.80 -19.68 -18.42
C ILE A 387 -40.52 -19.12 -19.65
N GLN A 388 -41.14 -19.99 -20.46
CA GLN A 388 -41.91 -19.55 -21.64
C GLN A 388 -43.12 -18.69 -21.25
N GLN A 389 -43.80 -19.01 -20.15
CA GLN A 389 -44.93 -18.20 -19.65
C GLN A 389 -44.49 -16.82 -19.14
N VAL A 390 -43.37 -16.74 -18.43
CA VAL A 390 -42.89 -15.49 -17.83
C VAL A 390 -42.25 -14.56 -18.87
N PHE A 391 -41.54 -15.12 -19.84
CA PHE A 391 -40.73 -14.36 -20.79
C PHE A 391 -41.27 -14.34 -22.22
N GLY A 392 -42.26 -15.18 -22.58
CA GLY A 392 -42.70 -15.44 -23.95
C GLY A 392 -42.90 -14.20 -24.83
N ASP A 393 -43.67 -13.22 -24.35
CA ASP A 393 -43.97 -11.98 -25.10
C ASP A 393 -42.75 -11.05 -25.25
N ARG A 394 -41.63 -11.39 -24.59
CA ARG A 394 -40.41 -10.60 -24.51
C ARG A 394 -39.19 -11.34 -25.05
N LEU A 395 -39.34 -12.58 -25.53
CA LEU A 395 -38.22 -13.35 -26.08
C LEU A 395 -37.81 -12.81 -27.44
N GLU A 396 -36.52 -12.52 -27.61
CA GLU A 396 -35.92 -12.18 -28.91
C GLU A 396 -35.37 -13.43 -29.62
N THR A 397 -35.06 -14.48 -28.86
CA THR A 397 -34.59 -15.78 -29.35
C THR A 397 -35.38 -16.90 -28.68
N GLU A 398 -35.35 -18.10 -29.25
CA GLU A 398 -35.86 -19.29 -28.56
C GLU A 398 -35.09 -19.57 -27.27
N VAL A 399 -35.72 -20.30 -26.36
CA VAL A 399 -35.10 -20.77 -25.10
C VAL A 399 -34.30 -22.03 -25.41
N GLU A 400 -32.98 -21.89 -25.42
CA GLU A 400 -32.05 -22.98 -25.72
C GLU A 400 -31.44 -23.54 -24.43
N GLN A 401 -31.19 -24.85 -24.40
CA GLN A 401 -30.43 -25.48 -23.32
C GLN A 401 -28.95 -25.49 -23.69
N VAL A 402 -28.10 -24.91 -22.85
CA VAL A 402 -26.66 -24.76 -23.08
C VAL A 402 -25.86 -25.49 -22.01
N SER A 403 -24.79 -26.18 -22.40
CA SER A 403 -23.86 -26.80 -21.48
C SER A 403 -22.83 -25.78 -20.98
N LEU A 404 -22.57 -25.79 -19.68
CA LEU A 404 -21.53 -25.00 -19.05
C LEU A 404 -20.16 -25.67 -19.25
N SER A 405 -19.18 -24.88 -19.69
CA SER A 405 -17.77 -25.29 -19.74
C SER A 405 -17.06 -25.03 -18.41
N GLY A 406 -15.96 -25.74 -18.14
CA GLY A 406 -15.16 -25.57 -16.91
C GLY A 406 -14.72 -24.11 -16.66
N ASP A 407 -14.37 -23.40 -17.73
CA ASP A 407 -13.96 -21.99 -17.68
C ASP A 407 -15.10 -21.04 -17.25
N GLU A 408 -16.36 -21.39 -17.52
CA GLU A 408 -17.52 -20.58 -17.10
C GLU A 408 -17.79 -20.65 -15.59
N PHE A 409 -17.20 -21.63 -14.90
CA PHE A 409 -17.16 -21.71 -13.43
C PHE A 409 -15.93 -21.02 -12.83
N SER A 410 -14.82 -20.93 -13.59
CA SER A 410 -13.54 -20.37 -13.13
C SER A 410 -13.46 -18.85 -13.26
N ILE A 411 -14.20 -18.25 -14.21
CA ILE A 411 -14.30 -16.80 -14.31
C ILE A 411 -14.99 -16.32 -13.03
N SER A 412 -14.21 -15.60 -12.22
CA SER A 412 -14.56 -14.89 -10.99
C SER A 412 -15.64 -13.82 -11.17
N ASN A 413 -16.52 -13.95 -12.19
CA ASN A 413 -17.57 -13.04 -12.60
C ASN A 413 -19.01 -13.60 -12.44
N GLY A 414 -19.34 -13.94 -11.19
CA GLY A 414 -20.50 -13.37 -10.51
C GLY A 414 -21.90 -13.88 -10.79
N ILE A 415 -22.23 -14.40 -11.97
CA ILE A 415 -23.64 -14.59 -12.37
C ILE A 415 -24.05 -16.05 -12.47
N VAL A 416 -23.29 -16.88 -13.20
CA VAL A 416 -23.52 -18.34 -13.25
C VAL A 416 -23.49 -18.91 -11.83
N ARG A 417 -22.40 -18.64 -11.09
CA ARG A 417 -22.27 -18.99 -9.67
C ARG A 417 -23.43 -18.45 -8.82
N GLN A 418 -23.86 -17.21 -9.04
CA GLN A 418 -24.98 -16.63 -8.29
C GLN A 418 -26.29 -17.34 -8.57
N VAL A 419 -26.61 -17.62 -9.83
CA VAL A 419 -27.82 -18.35 -10.23
C VAL A 419 -27.79 -19.75 -9.63
N LEU A 420 -26.68 -20.48 -9.78
CA LEU A 420 -26.51 -21.83 -9.24
C LEU A 420 -26.59 -21.87 -7.70
N GLN A 421 -25.93 -20.94 -7.01
CA GLN A 421 -25.95 -20.85 -5.56
C GLN A 421 -27.35 -20.47 -5.04
N SER A 422 -28.02 -19.55 -5.74
CA SER A 422 -29.39 -19.11 -5.42
C SER A 422 -30.39 -20.26 -5.62
N ALA A 423 -30.27 -21.02 -6.71
CA ALA A 423 -31.04 -22.23 -7.00
C ALA A 423 -30.79 -23.34 -5.96
N PHE A 424 -29.53 -23.57 -5.58
CA PHE A 424 -29.18 -24.52 -4.52
C PHE A 424 -29.82 -24.14 -3.18
N VAL A 425 -29.75 -22.86 -2.78
CA VAL A 425 -30.39 -22.35 -1.56
C VAL A 425 -31.91 -22.47 -1.64
N ALA A 426 -32.52 -22.16 -2.78
CA ALA A 426 -33.96 -22.32 -3.01
C ALA A 426 -34.40 -23.78 -2.87
N SER A 427 -33.65 -24.73 -3.46
CA SER A 427 -33.92 -26.17 -3.35
C SER A 427 -33.92 -26.68 -1.92
N LEU A 428 -33.06 -26.11 -1.07
CA LEU A 428 -32.98 -26.47 0.34
C LEU A 428 -34.07 -25.81 1.17
N ALA A 429 -34.57 -24.62 0.78
CA ALA A 429 -35.63 -23.92 1.49
C ALA A 429 -36.93 -24.75 1.60
N GLU A 430 -37.23 -25.54 0.57
CA GLU A 430 -38.37 -26.48 0.51
C GLU A 430 -38.37 -27.52 1.63
N ARG A 431 -37.25 -27.72 2.34
CA ARG A 431 -37.15 -28.60 3.51
C ARG A 431 -37.61 -27.95 4.81
N GLY A 432 -38.42 -26.89 4.74
CA GLY A 432 -38.99 -26.18 5.90
C GLY A 432 -38.12 -25.05 6.45
N PHE A 433 -37.16 -24.54 5.66
CA PHE A 433 -36.36 -23.37 6.03
C PHE A 433 -36.93 -22.11 5.38
N ILE A 434 -36.69 -20.95 6.00
CA ILE A 434 -37.03 -19.68 5.38
C ILE A 434 -35.81 -19.14 4.66
N ARG A 435 -35.98 -18.81 3.38
CA ARG A 435 -34.95 -18.16 2.57
C ARG A 435 -34.83 -16.68 2.97
N ASP A 436 -33.63 -16.25 3.37
CA ASP A 436 -33.31 -14.87 3.76
C ASP A 436 -32.32 -14.26 2.78
N GLY A 437 -32.83 -13.83 1.62
CA GLY A 437 -32.01 -13.38 0.49
C GLY A 437 -31.47 -14.54 -0.34
N ARG A 438 -30.42 -14.29 -1.13
CA ARG A 438 -29.95 -15.25 -2.15
C ARG A 438 -29.15 -16.42 -1.58
N TYR A 439 -28.45 -16.22 -0.47
CA TYR A 439 -27.38 -17.11 -0.02
C TYR A 439 -27.56 -17.63 1.42
N ARG A 440 -28.70 -17.35 2.05
CA ARG A 440 -28.91 -17.67 3.46
C ARG A 440 -30.23 -18.38 3.68
N LEU A 441 -30.17 -19.37 4.55
CA LEU A 441 -31.34 -20.04 5.13
C LEU A 441 -31.41 -19.70 6.60
N ARG A 442 -32.63 -19.54 7.12
CA ARG A 442 -32.88 -19.36 8.55
C ARG A 442 -33.93 -20.34 9.05
N LEU A 443 -33.84 -20.69 10.32
CA LEU A 443 -34.88 -21.44 10.99
C LEU A 443 -36.15 -20.57 11.13
N PRO A 444 -37.34 -21.20 11.06
CA PRO A 444 -38.60 -20.51 11.35
C PRO A 444 -38.70 -20.11 12.83
N ASP A 445 -38.06 -20.87 13.72
CA ASP A 445 -38.04 -20.61 15.15
C ASP A 445 -37.41 -19.25 15.48
N VAL A 446 -38.08 -18.51 16.38
CA VAL A 446 -37.64 -17.19 16.84
C VAL A 446 -37.32 -17.28 18.34
N GLN A 447 -36.10 -16.89 18.68
CA GLN A 447 -35.56 -16.81 20.03
C GLN A 447 -35.46 -15.34 20.47
N THR A 448 -35.31 -15.10 21.77
CA THR A 448 -35.17 -13.76 22.35
C THR A 448 -33.84 -13.65 23.10
N HIS A 449 -33.10 -12.57 22.90
CA HIS A 449 -31.84 -12.26 23.58
C HIS A 449 -31.89 -10.85 24.18
N SER A 450 -31.48 -10.69 25.43
CA SER A 450 -31.43 -9.38 26.09
C SER A 450 -30.04 -8.76 25.90
N PHE A 451 -29.99 -7.54 25.35
CA PHE A 451 -28.76 -6.76 25.17
C PHE A 451 -29.00 -5.32 25.62
N ARG A 452 -28.18 -4.82 26.56
CA ARG A 452 -28.35 -3.48 27.18
C ARG A 452 -29.77 -3.23 27.70
N ASN A 453 -30.37 -4.23 28.34
CA ASN A 453 -31.74 -4.22 28.87
C ASN A 453 -32.85 -4.07 27.81
N VAL A 454 -32.52 -4.26 26.52
CA VAL A 454 -33.50 -4.32 25.43
C VAL A 454 -33.57 -5.75 24.91
N ALA A 455 -34.79 -6.28 24.76
CA ALA A 455 -35.02 -7.62 24.23
C ALA A 455 -35.05 -7.60 22.70
N TYR A 456 -34.16 -8.36 22.08
CA TYR A 456 -34.07 -8.54 20.63
C TYR A 456 -34.54 -9.94 20.23
N ARG A 457 -35.39 -10.03 19.22
CA ARG A 457 -35.79 -11.30 18.62
C ARG A 457 -34.81 -11.70 17.54
N TYR A 458 -34.42 -12.98 17.49
CA TYR A 458 -33.51 -13.50 16.47
C TYR A 458 -33.84 -14.93 16.05
N SER A 459 -33.40 -15.32 14.86
CA SER A 459 -33.44 -16.72 14.38
C SER A 459 -32.03 -17.20 14.05
N GLU A 460 -31.75 -18.47 14.30
CA GLU A 460 -30.55 -19.12 13.78
C GLU A 460 -30.58 -19.15 12.25
N SER A 461 -29.42 -18.98 11.64
CA SER A 461 -29.26 -18.98 10.19
C SER A 461 -27.94 -19.59 9.75
N VAL A 462 -27.85 -19.95 8.48
CA VAL A 462 -26.62 -20.41 7.83
C VAL A 462 -26.49 -19.75 6.48
N GLU A 463 -25.33 -19.16 6.24
CA GLU A 463 -24.95 -18.65 4.93
C GLU A 463 -24.22 -19.76 4.16
N LEU A 464 -24.68 -20.03 2.94
CA LEU A 464 -24.14 -21.03 2.04
C LEU A 464 -23.37 -20.31 0.95
N GLY A 465 -22.08 -20.60 0.82
CA GLY A 465 -21.17 -20.00 -0.16
C GLY A 465 -20.62 -21.05 -1.11
N PHE A 466 -20.59 -20.79 -2.41
CA PHE A 466 -19.82 -21.62 -3.35
C PHE A 466 -18.39 -21.12 -3.48
N ASP A 467 -17.44 -21.97 -3.82
CA ASP A 467 -16.10 -21.58 -4.21
C ASP A 467 -15.50 -22.61 -5.15
N CYS A 468 -14.69 -22.20 -6.12
CA CYS A 468 -14.05 -23.09 -7.09
C CYS A 468 -12.54 -23.05 -6.89
N ILE A 469 -11.92 -24.21 -6.72
CA ILE A 469 -10.49 -24.38 -6.48
C ILE A 469 -10.03 -25.59 -7.30
N ASP A 470 -9.04 -25.42 -8.19
CA ASP A 470 -8.54 -26.46 -9.12
C ASP A 470 -9.68 -27.24 -9.79
N GLU A 471 -10.59 -26.51 -10.47
CA GLU A 471 -11.79 -27.03 -11.17
C GLU A 471 -12.86 -27.70 -10.28
N ASN A 472 -12.56 -27.94 -9.00
CA ASN A 472 -13.50 -28.52 -8.05
C ASN A 472 -14.34 -27.44 -7.39
N VAL A 473 -15.64 -27.70 -7.22
CA VAL A 473 -16.56 -26.79 -6.54
C VAL A 473 -16.82 -27.25 -5.11
N TYR A 474 -16.82 -26.30 -4.20
CA TYR A 474 -17.09 -26.50 -2.78
C TYR A 474 -18.26 -25.64 -2.34
N VAL A 475 -19.05 -26.15 -1.39
CA VAL A 475 -20.03 -25.39 -0.65
C VAL A 475 -19.60 -25.24 0.82
N THR A 476 -19.49 -23.99 1.27
CA THR A 476 -19.17 -23.64 2.66
C THR A 476 -20.44 -23.37 3.45
N LEU A 477 -20.50 -23.86 4.69
CA LEU A 477 -21.58 -23.57 5.63
C LEU A 477 -21.06 -22.59 6.69
N LEU A 478 -21.64 -21.39 6.77
CA LEU A 478 -21.28 -20.38 7.77
C LEU A 478 -22.47 -20.06 8.67
N PRO A 479 -22.58 -20.68 9.86
CA PRO A 479 -23.63 -20.37 10.83
C PRO A 479 -23.59 -18.91 11.29
N ASP A 480 -24.74 -18.23 11.29
CA ASP A 480 -24.94 -16.85 11.74
C ASP A 480 -26.32 -16.72 12.42
N VAL A 481 -26.69 -15.52 12.87
CA VAL A 481 -28.05 -15.23 13.38
C VAL A 481 -28.68 -14.06 12.63
N ARG A 482 -29.99 -14.10 12.41
CA ARG A 482 -30.78 -13.01 11.85
C ARG A 482 -31.54 -12.29 12.96
N ILE A 483 -31.27 -11.00 13.17
CA ILE A 483 -32.02 -10.16 14.11
C ILE A 483 -33.29 -9.65 13.42
N HIS A 484 -34.43 -9.77 14.10
CA HIS A 484 -35.73 -9.28 13.63
C HIS A 484 -36.01 -7.90 14.22
N ILE A 485 -36.27 -6.93 13.34
CA ILE A 485 -36.57 -5.55 13.71
C ILE A 485 -38.06 -5.32 13.39
N GLY A 486 -38.82 -4.75 14.33
CA GLY A 486 -40.24 -4.41 14.08
C GLY A 486 -40.36 -3.26 13.09
N GLU A 487 -41.48 -3.18 12.37
CA GLU A 487 -41.71 -2.20 11.29
C GLU A 487 -41.58 -0.74 11.76
N ASP A 488 -41.89 -0.44 13.03
CA ASP A 488 -41.77 0.89 13.64
C ASP A 488 -40.44 1.15 14.37
N ALA A 489 -39.54 0.17 14.43
CA ALA A 489 -38.30 0.26 15.19
C ALA A 489 -37.10 0.64 14.29
N CYS A 490 -36.60 1.86 14.43
CA CYS A 490 -35.34 2.25 13.80
C CYS A 490 -34.17 1.82 14.69
N VAL A 491 -33.55 0.67 14.38
CA VAL A 491 -32.30 0.22 15.02
C VAL A 491 -31.15 0.37 14.04
N ASP A 492 -30.11 1.11 14.43
CA ASP A 492 -28.96 1.33 13.59
C ASP A 492 -28.15 0.03 13.35
N SER A 493 -27.37 0.02 12.26
CA SER A 493 -26.59 -1.16 11.86
C SER A 493 -25.51 -1.56 12.88
N GLU A 494 -24.95 -0.62 13.66
CA GLU A 494 -23.94 -0.93 14.66
C GLU A 494 -24.54 -1.67 15.85
N THR A 495 -25.73 -1.27 16.28
CA THR A 495 -26.48 -1.97 17.33
C THR A 495 -26.78 -3.41 16.92
N ILE A 496 -27.26 -3.65 15.69
CA ILE A 496 -27.48 -5.01 15.17
C ILE A 496 -26.19 -5.84 15.23
N LYS A 497 -25.07 -5.29 14.77
CA LYS A 497 -23.76 -5.96 14.80
C LYS A 497 -23.32 -6.25 16.24
N ALA A 498 -23.57 -5.34 17.18
CA ALA A 498 -23.24 -5.51 18.58
C ALA A 498 -24.05 -6.65 19.22
N VAL A 499 -25.36 -6.70 18.97
CA VAL A 499 -26.25 -7.78 19.43
C VAL A 499 -25.81 -9.12 18.83
N LYS A 500 -25.58 -9.19 17.51
CA LYS A 500 -25.05 -10.40 16.86
C LYS A 500 -23.75 -10.88 17.50
N ARG A 501 -22.82 -9.96 17.74
CA ARG A 501 -21.53 -10.26 18.36
C ARG A 501 -21.71 -10.80 19.78
N ASP A 502 -22.67 -10.26 20.54
CA ASP A 502 -22.97 -10.73 21.90
C ASP A 502 -23.57 -12.14 21.90
N ILE A 503 -24.50 -12.43 20.98
CA ILE A 503 -25.07 -13.79 20.83
C ILE A 503 -23.98 -14.79 20.42
N LEU A 504 -23.17 -14.45 19.41
CA LEU A 504 -22.17 -15.35 18.84
C LEU A 504 -20.85 -15.39 19.61
N TRP A 505 -20.66 -14.55 20.64
CA TRP A 505 -19.35 -14.41 21.31
C TRP A 505 -18.88 -15.73 21.94
N ARG A 506 -19.82 -16.56 22.41
CA ARG A 506 -19.56 -17.86 23.05
C ARG A 506 -19.28 -18.99 22.06
N GLN A 507 -19.44 -18.75 20.75
CA GLN A 507 -19.21 -19.77 19.73
C GLN A 507 -17.70 -19.95 19.49
N ARG A 508 -17.04 -20.68 20.40
CA ARG A 508 -15.63 -21.10 20.25
C ARG A 508 -15.57 -22.33 19.33
N ASN A 509 -14.38 -22.89 19.12
CA ASN A 509 -14.17 -23.97 18.14
C ASN A 509 -15.12 -25.17 18.31
N ALA A 510 -15.33 -25.63 19.55
CA ALA A 510 -16.18 -26.80 19.82
C ALA A 510 -17.65 -26.49 19.51
N GLU A 511 -18.15 -25.35 19.97
CA GLU A 511 -19.52 -24.90 19.76
C GLU A 511 -19.78 -24.59 18.28
N PHE A 512 -18.82 -23.98 17.57
CA PHE A 512 -18.90 -23.77 16.12
C PHE A 512 -19.00 -25.09 15.37
N TRP A 513 -18.15 -26.05 15.73
CA TRP A 513 -18.15 -27.38 15.11
C TRP A 513 -19.45 -28.15 15.37
N ASP A 514 -19.98 -28.08 16.59
CA ASP A 514 -21.27 -28.67 16.93
C ASP A 514 -22.41 -27.99 16.15
N THR A 515 -22.33 -26.68 15.95
CA THR A 515 -23.28 -25.92 15.12
C THR A 515 -23.21 -26.38 13.66
N ILE A 516 -22.01 -26.57 13.08
CA ILE A 516 -21.84 -27.11 11.73
C ILE A 516 -22.48 -28.50 11.62
N LYS A 517 -22.15 -29.43 12.53
CA LYS A 517 -22.75 -30.78 12.55
C LYS A 517 -24.27 -30.75 12.68
N ALA A 518 -24.83 -29.79 13.42
CA ALA A 518 -26.28 -29.63 13.55
C ALA A 518 -26.90 -29.16 12.22
N TRP A 519 -26.32 -28.15 11.58
CA TRP A 519 -26.77 -27.68 10.26
C TRP A 519 -26.60 -28.74 9.17
N THR A 520 -25.48 -29.47 9.12
CA THR A 520 -25.28 -30.57 8.16
C THR A 520 -26.39 -31.62 8.29
N ARG A 521 -26.74 -32.03 9.52
CA ARG A 521 -27.85 -32.97 9.77
C ARG A 521 -29.20 -32.43 9.31
N ARG A 522 -29.47 -31.15 9.59
CA ARG A 522 -30.73 -30.47 9.18
C ARG A 522 -30.84 -30.31 7.68
N LEU A 523 -29.75 -29.92 7.01
CA LEU A 523 -29.73 -29.64 5.57
C LEU A 523 -29.73 -30.92 4.74
N PHE A 524 -28.94 -31.94 5.11
CA PHE A 524 -28.70 -33.10 4.24
C PHE A 524 -29.28 -34.42 4.76
N GLY A 525 -29.60 -34.56 6.06
CA GLY A 525 -30.18 -35.78 6.62
C GLY A 525 -29.43 -37.07 6.27
N ASN A 526 -30.14 -38.20 6.20
CA ASN A 526 -29.58 -39.51 5.77
C ASN A 526 -29.70 -39.74 4.24
N GLU A 527 -30.75 -39.21 3.60
CA GLU A 527 -31.05 -39.41 2.17
C GLU A 527 -30.78 -38.17 1.29
N GLY A 528 -30.61 -36.99 1.89
CA GLY A 528 -30.74 -35.69 1.22
C GLY A 528 -29.44 -35.03 0.77
N TRP A 529 -28.50 -35.81 0.24
CA TRP A 529 -27.23 -35.35 -0.35
C TRP A 529 -27.33 -35.00 -1.85
N ARG A 530 -28.51 -35.23 -2.43
CA ARG A 530 -28.91 -34.88 -3.80
C ARG A 530 -30.14 -33.98 -3.72
N VAL A 531 -30.12 -32.85 -4.41
CA VAL A 531 -31.25 -31.91 -4.51
C VAL A 531 -31.43 -31.46 -5.95
N VAL A 532 -32.67 -31.18 -6.36
CA VAL A 532 -33.02 -30.73 -7.71
C VAL A 532 -33.81 -29.43 -7.59
N TYR A 533 -33.54 -28.46 -8.47
CA TYR A 533 -34.28 -27.21 -8.53
C TYR A 533 -34.79 -26.93 -9.96
N PRO A 534 -36.06 -26.52 -10.15
CA PRO A 534 -37.13 -26.56 -9.16
C PRO A 534 -37.59 -28.01 -8.87
N PRO A 535 -38.26 -28.28 -7.73
CA PRO A 535 -38.72 -29.62 -7.39
C PRO A 535 -39.60 -30.23 -8.50
N GLY A 536 -39.28 -31.46 -8.92
CA GLY A 536 -40.03 -32.18 -9.94
C GLY A 536 -39.88 -31.66 -11.38
N ALA A 537 -38.81 -30.91 -11.69
CA ALA A 537 -38.51 -30.48 -13.07
C ALA A 537 -38.20 -31.67 -14.02
N GLU A 538 -38.60 -31.53 -15.28
CA GLU A 538 -38.40 -32.53 -16.36
C GLU A 538 -36.93 -32.67 -16.78
N THR A 539 -36.17 -31.57 -16.73
CA THR A 539 -34.70 -31.50 -16.89
C THR A 539 -34.08 -31.21 -15.52
N GLY A 540 -33.51 -32.22 -14.89
CA GLY A 540 -33.04 -32.13 -13.50
C GLY A 540 -31.77 -31.30 -13.35
N PHE A 541 -31.89 -30.04 -12.95
CA PHE A 541 -30.76 -29.24 -12.46
C PHE A 541 -30.36 -29.74 -11.07
N GLU A 542 -29.58 -30.81 -11.08
CA GLU A 542 -29.20 -31.57 -9.91
C GLU A 542 -27.93 -31.03 -9.25
N PHE A 543 -27.97 -30.93 -7.93
CA PHE A 543 -26.82 -30.66 -7.09
C PHE A 543 -26.56 -31.86 -6.19
N THR A 544 -25.32 -32.35 -6.19
CA THR A 544 -24.91 -33.52 -5.39
C THR A 544 -23.75 -33.14 -4.47
N VAL A 545 -24.00 -33.18 -3.16
CA VAL A 545 -23.02 -32.88 -2.10
C VAL A 545 -22.37 -34.18 -1.63
N ALA A 546 -21.05 -34.19 -1.47
CA ALA A 546 -20.32 -35.37 -1.02
C ALA A 546 -20.67 -35.76 0.44
N LYS A 547 -21.00 -37.04 0.66
CA LYS A 547 -21.37 -37.59 1.98
C LYS A 547 -20.25 -37.58 3.02
N HIS A 548 -18.99 -37.54 2.59
CA HIS A 548 -17.81 -37.65 3.45
C HIS A 548 -17.23 -36.28 3.80
N GLY A 549 -18.05 -35.36 4.33
CA GLY A 549 -17.61 -34.03 4.75
C GLY A 549 -17.95 -33.66 6.19
N PRO A 550 -17.43 -32.53 6.69
CA PRO A 550 -16.66 -31.53 5.94
C PRO A 550 -15.18 -31.90 5.78
N LEU A 551 -14.51 -31.24 4.83
CA LEU A 551 -13.15 -31.53 4.38
C LEU A 551 -12.08 -31.07 5.38
N PHE A 552 -10.93 -31.73 5.39
CA PHE A 552 -9.78 -31.46 6.26
C PHE A 552 -8.57 -30.98 5.45
N SER A 553 -7.69 -30.26 6.15
CA SER A 553 -6.35 -29.94 5.66
C SER A 553 -5.30 -30.61 6.54
N ARG A 554 -4.34 -31.28 5.90
CA ARG A 554 -3.22 -31.96 6.55
C ARG A 554 -2.05 -30.99 6.69
N TYR A 555 -1.53 -30.78 7.91
CA TYR A 555 -0.32 -29.97 8.06
C TYR A 555 0.89 -30.71 7.49
N LEU A 556 1.75 -29.98 6.79
CA LEU A 556 3.03 -30.45 6.29
C LEU A 556 4.15 -29.74 7.05
N SER A 557 5.23 -30.46 7.33
CA SER A 557 6.37 -29.97 8.12
C SER A 557 7.67 -30.60 7.63
N SER A 558 8.77 -29.86 7.77
CA SER A 558 10.13 -30.38 7.56
C SER A 558 10.56 -31.34 8.68
N LYS A 559 9.88 -31.31 9.83
CA LYS A 559 10.10 -32.18 11.00
C LYS A 559 8.76 -32.76 11.47
N PRO A 560 8.15 -33.67 10.71
CA PRO A 560 6.82 -34.19 11.01
C PRO A 560 6.84 -35.05 12.27
N LYS A 561 5.78 -34.94 13.08
CA LYS A 561 5.50 -35.87 14.17
C LYS A 561 4.95 -37.19 13.59
N VAL A 562 5.29 -38.29 14.24
CA VAL A 562 4.82 -39.62 13.84
C VAL A 562 3.29 -39.69 13.95
N THR A 563 2.65 -40.10 12.86
CA THR A 563 1.20 -40.30 12.80
C THR A 563 0.88 -41.80 12.83
N PRO A 564 0.07 -42.28 13.78
CA PRO A 564 -0.36 -43.67 13.79
C PRO A 564 -1.11 -44.03 12.50
N PRO A 565 -0.80 -45.16 11.82
CA PRO A 565 -1.41 -45.53 10.54
C PRO A 565 -2.95 -45.58 10.58
N ALA A 566 -3.54 -46.05 11.68
CA ALA A 566 -4.99 -46.12 11.84
C ALA A 566 -5.67 -44.74 11.81
N VAL A 567 -4.99 -43.70 12.32
CA VAL A 567 -5.51 -42.31 12.31
C VAL A 567 -5.41 -41.74 10.90
N ALA A 568 -4.27 -41.93 10.23
CA ALA A 568 -4.07 -41.49 8.86
C ALA A 568 -5.08 -42.12 7.89
N GLN A 569 -5.30 -43.45 7.98
CA GLN A 569 -6.24 -44.16 7.12
C GLN A 569 -7.69 -43.69 7.31
N LYS A 570 -8.07 -43.31 8.54
CA LYS A 570 -9.40 -42.78 8.86
C LYS A 570 -9.60 -41.35 8.34
N ALA A 571 -8.53 -40.55 8.30
CA ALA A 571 -8.57 -39.15 7.86
C ALA A 571 -8.45 -39.00 6.34
N ALA A 572 -7.75 -39.91 5.66
CA ALA A 572 -7.46 -39.84 4.22
C ALA A 572 -8.67 -39.51 3.31
N PRO A 573 -9.89 -40.04 3.51
CA PRO A 573 -11.04 -39.69 2.66
C PRO A 573 -11.50 -38.23 2.78
N PHE A 574 -11.09 -37.53 3.84
CA PHE A 574 -11.48 -36.15 4.13
C PHE A 574 -10.35 -35.16 3.81
N GLU A 575 -9.13 -35.63 3.58
CA GLU A 575 -7.95 -34.79 3.33
C GLU A 575 -7.96 -34.27 1.89
N GLN A 576 -8.37 -33.01 1.71
CA GLN A 576 -8.40 -32.36 0.39
C GLN A 576 -7.24 -31.40 0.18
N PHE A 577 -6.77 -30.73 1.25
CA PHE A 577 -5.81 -29.64 1.14
C PHE A 577 -4.55 -29.89 1.97
N SER A 578 -3.46 -29.25 1.55
CA SER A 578 -2.21 -29.18 2.30
C SER A 578 -2.15 -27.89 3.11
N ALA A 579 -1.84 -28.01 4.39
CA ALA A 579 -1.63 -26.89 5.31
C ALA A 579 -0.15 -26.76 5.69
N PHE A 580 0.25 -25.56 6.08
CA PHE A 580 1.59 -25.27 6.59
C PHE A 580 1.51 -24.28 7.74
N GLU A 581 2.61 -24.08 8.45
CA GLU A 581 2.68 -23.13 9.56
C GLU A 581 3.92 -22.24 9.48
N THR A 582 3.70 -20.95 9.63
CA THR A 582 4.74 -19.93 9.74
C THR A 582 4.96 -19.58 11.21
N ASN A 583 6.22 -19.55 11.63
CA ASN A 583 6.58 -19.19 13.00
C ASN A 583 6.16 -17.76 13.37
N GLU A 584 5.72 -17.59 14.62
CA GLU A 584 5.42 -16.27 15.19
C GLU A 584 6.67 -15.37 15.22
N PRO A 585 6.65 -14.19 14.60
CA PRO A 585 7.81 -13.31 14.50
C PRO A 585 8.13 -12.61 15.81
N TYR A 586 9.44 -12.43 16.05
CA TYR A 586 9.99 -11.65 17.15
C TYR A 586 10.17 -10.19 16.75
N LEU A 587 9.93 -9.31 17.72
CA LEU A 587 10.22 -7.89 17.66
C LEU A 587 11.56 -7.61 18.37
N LEU A 588 12.31 -6.63 17.87
CA LEU A 588 13.52 -6.11 18.49
C LEU A 588 13.22 -4.82 19.26
N PHE A 589 13.89 -4.70 20.39
CA PHE A 589 13.82 -3.57 21.31
C PHE A 589 15.24 -3.04 21.56
N GLY A 590 15.44 -2.21 22.59
CA GLY A 590 16.75 -1.85 23.12
C GLY A 590 17.61 -3.09 23.47
N ASN A 591 18.86 -2.92 23.88
CA ASN A 591 19.78 -4.00 24.32
C ASN A 591 19.81 -5.33 23.50
N SER A 592 19.34 -5.29 22.25
CA SER A 592 19.10 -6.40 21.32
C SER A 592 18.12 -7.44 21.85
N GLY A 593 17.29 -7.06 22.82
CA GLY A 593 16.30 -7.95 23.39
C GLY A 593 15.19 -8.24 22.38
N LYS A 594 14.74 -9.51 22.40
CA LYS A 594 13.74 -10.04 21.48
C LYS A 594 12.49 -10.44 22.25
N SER A 595 11.33 -10.02 21.78
CA SER A 595 10.05 -10.45 22.35
C SER A 595 8.99 -10.62 21.27
N LYS A 596 8.11 -11.61 21.44
CA LYS A 596 6.89 -11.74 20.61
C LYS A 596 5.83 -10.71 21.02
N HIS A 597 5.88 -10.23 22.26
CA HIS A 597 4.90 -9.33 22.85
C HIS A 597 5.46 -7.89 22.92
N PRO A 598 4.78 -6.89 22.34
CA PRO A 598 5.33 -5.53 22.27
C PRO A 598 5.51 -4.85 23.63
N ILE A 599 4.51 -4.94 24.52
CA ILE A 599 4.60 -4.30 25.85
C ILE A 599 5.68 -4.94 26.73
N THR A 600 5.63 -6.27 26.90
CA THR A 600 6.67 -7.03 27.63
C THR A 600 8.06 -6.81 27.03
N GLY A 601 8.16 -6.68 25.71
CA GLY A 601 9.40 -6.34 25.01
C GLY A 601 9.97 -5.02 25.52
N LEU A 602 9.20 -3.93 25.47
CA LEU A 602 9.63 -2.61 25.96
C LEU A 602 10.10 -2.65 27.42
N VAL A 603 9.32 -3.28 28.29
CA VAL A 603 9.62 -3.30 29.74
C VAL A 603 10.84 -4.17 30.05
N ASN A 604 10.97 -5.34 29.44
CA ASN A 604 11.97 -6.34 29.84
C ASN A 604 13.25 -6.30 28.98
N SER A 605 13.27 -5.55 27.89
CA SER A 605 14.36 -5.58 26.89
C SER A 605 15.11 -4.25 26.79
N GLY A 606 15.20 -3.48 27.87
CA GLY A 606 15.98 -2.22 27.87
C GLY A 606 15.33 -1.06 27.10
N GLY A 607 14.00 -1.05 26.97
CA GLY A 607 13.25 0.06 26.38
C GLY A 607 13.04 -0.04 24.85
N PRO A 608 12.62 1.07 24.22
CA PRO A 608 12.43 1.17 22.77
C PRO A 608 13.63 0.75 21.93
N TYR A 609 13.39 0.40 20.66
CA TYR A 609 14.46 0.04 19.71
C TYR A 609 15.52 1.14 19.53
N GLU A 610 15.17 2.40 19.69
CA GLU A 610 16.15 3.51 19.62
C GLU A 610 17.02 3.68 20.88
N SER A 611 16.75 2.95 21.96
CA SER A 611 17.42 3.10 23.28
C SER A 611 18.90 2.66 23.31
N PHE A 612 19.49 2.17 22.22
CA PHE A 612 20.93 1.87 22.17
C PHE A 612 21.82 3.09 21.92
N ASN A 613 21.23 4.23 21.57
CA ASN A 613 21.97 5.32 20.96
C ASN A 613 22.28 6.38 22.03
N GLU A 614 23.41 6.29 22.73
CA GLU A 614 23.77 7.23 23.82
C GLU A 614 23.76 8.71 23.37
N LEU A 615 23.99 9.00 22.09
CA LEU A 615 23.86 10.34 21.49
C LEU A 615 22.41 10.82 21.28
N LEU A 616 21.41 9.92 21.31
CA LEU A 616 20.00 10.30 21.43
C LEU A 616 19.59 10.48 22.92
N HIS A 617 20.37 9.95 23.86
CA HIS A 617 20.13 10.03 25.30
C HIS A 617 20.60 11.34 25.93
N SER A 618 21.25 12.24 25.17
CA SER A 618 21.41 13.64 25.59
C SER A 618 20.04 14.34 25.52
N HIS A 619 19.17 13.97 26.46
CA HIS A 619 17.92 14.58 26.93
C HIS A 619 17.21 15.53 25.95
N ARG A 620 16.44 14.99 24.99
CA ARG A 620 15.27 15.70 24.44
C ARG A 620 13.99 15.05 24.95
N ASP A 621 13.36 15.72 25.91
CA ASP A 621 12.01 15.44 26.37
C ASP A 621 11.03 15.52 25.19
N ILE A 622 9.98 14.68 25.18
CA ILE A 622 8.89 14.82 24.22
C ILE A 622 7.95 15.91 24.74
N ARG A 623 7.86 17.02 24.01
CA ARG A 623 7.07 18.18 24.43
C ARG A 623 5.67 18.16 23.82
N LEU A 624 4.64 18.19 24.65
CA LEU A 624 3.25 18.24 24.19
C LEU A 624 2.76 19.68 24.06
N GLY A 625 1.94 19.91 23.04
CA GLY A 625 1.02 21.04 22.98
C GLY A 625 -0.40 20.53 23.20
N VAL A 626 -1.28 21.30 23.84
CA VAL A 626 -2.63 20.86 24.18
C VAL A 626 -3.67 21.85 23.66
N VAL A 627 -4.62 21.34 22.88
CA VAL A 627 -5.85 22.06 22.51
C VAL A 627 -7.00 21.41 23.25
N CYS A 628 -7.68 22.18 24.11
CA CYS A 628 -8.76 21.71 24.96
C CYS A 628 -10.02 22.56 24.78
N GLN A 629 -11.21 22.01 25.01
CA GLN A 629 -12.41 22.83 25.16
C GLN A 629 -12.37 23.54 26.52
N GLU A 630 -12.79 24.81 26.53
CA GLU A 630 -12.95 25.57 27.76
C GLU A 630 -13.86 24.83 28.78
N GLY A 631 -13.46 24.81 30.05
CA GLY A 631 -14.15 24.13 31.15
C GLY A 631 -13.79 22.65 31.33
N ARG A 632 -12.89 22.10 30.50
CA ARG A 632 -12.40 20.70 30.60
C ARG A 632 -10.91 20.58 30.93
N GLU A 633 -10.24 21.69 31.19
CA GLU A 633 -8.79 21.76 31.38
C GLU A 633 -8.34 20.97 32.60
N ASN A 634 -9.06 21.14 33.71
CA ASN A 634 -8.74 20.47 34.96
C ASN A 634 -8.86 18.95 34.86
N LEU A 635 -9.91 18.48 34.17
CA LEU A 635 -10.12 17.04 33.92
C LEU A 635 -8.96 16.46 33.10
N LEU A 636 -8.60 17.12 32.00
CA LEU A 636 -7.53 16.67 31.13
C LEU A 636 -6.16 16.75 31.82
N ALA A 637 -5.87 17.83 32.53
CA ALA A 637 -4.60 18.02 33.24
C ALA A 637 -4.40 16.96 34.34
N GLN A 638 -5.45 16.61 35.09
CA GLN A 638 -5.38 15.53 36.09
C GLN A 638 -5.07 14.18 35.44
N PHE A 639 -5.73 13.87 34.33
CA PHE A 639 -5.47 12.64 33.57
C PHE A 639 -4.04 12.57 33.02
N LEU A 640 -3.54 13.67 32.43
CA LEU A 640 -2.20 13.71 31.85
C LEU A 640 -1.10 13.59 32.92
N ARG A 641 -1.29 14.11 34.13
CA ARG A 641 -0.32 13.97 35.24
C ARG A 641 -0.02 12.51 35.59
N ARG A 642 -0.97 11.59 35.36
CA ARG A 642 -0.79 10.17 35.67
C ARG A 642 0.21 9.45 34.76
N PHE A 643 0.63 10.04 33.64
CA PHE A 643 1.69 9.46 32.80
C PHE A 643 3.03 9.35 33.52
N GLY A 644 3.27 10.17 34.55
CA GLY A 644 4.47 10.09 35.39
C GLY A 644 4.40 9.07 36.52
N GLN A 645 3.30 8.31 36.67
CA GLN A 645 3.06 7.42 37.81
C GLN A 645 2.74 6.00 37.35
N PRO A 646 3.07 4.97 38.16
CA PRO A 646 2.64 3.60 37.89
C PRO A 646 1.12 3.42 37.91
N VAL A 647 0.59 2.56 37.03
CA VAL A 647 -0.83 2.22 36.94
C VAL A 647 -0.98 0.71 36.80
N SER A 648 -1.64 0.08 37.77
CA SER A 648 -1.89 -1.37 37.78
C SER A 648 -3.01 -1.78 36.84
N VAL A 649 -2.92 -3.01 36.33
CA VAL A 649 -3.95 -3.65 35.48
C VAL A 649 -5.21 -3.94 36.28
N GLU A 650 -6.37 -3.56 35.73
CA GLU A 650 -7.68 -3.84 36.33
C GLU A 650 -8.51 -4.87 35.54
N ARG A 651 -9.60 -5.37 36.16
CA ARG A 651 -10.58 -6.23 35.50
C ARG A 651 -11.24 -5.45 34.35
N GLY A 652 -10.83 -5.74 33.12
CA GLY A 652 -11.30 -5.06 31.91
C GLY A 652 -10.18 -4.66 30.95
N ASP A 653 -8.93 -4.70 31.40
CA ASP A 653 -7.74 -4.32 30.61
C ASP A 653 -7.27 -5.39 29.62
N ASP A 654 -7.92 -6.56 29.55
CA ASP A 654 -7.39 -7.78 28.91
C ASP A 654 -6.16 -8.30 29.69
N ASP A 655 -6.41 -8.70 30.94
CA ASP A 655 -5.40 -8.99 31.98
C ASP A 655 -4.53 -10.24 31.72
N ASP A 656 -4.76 -10.97 30.63
CA ASP A 656 -3.87 -12.02 30.12
C ASP A 656 -2.97 -11.54 28.96
N TYR A 657 -3.02 -10.24 28.64
CA TYR A 657 -2.18 -9.56 27.66
C TYR A 657 -1.51 -8.30 28.22
N VAL A 658 -2.28 -7.40 28.84
CA VAL A 658 -1.75 -6.13 29.33
C VAL A 658 -1.00 -6.34 30.65
N VAL A 659 0.14 -5.65 30.80
CA VAL A 659 0.94 -5.59 32.03
C VAL A 659 0.81 -4.21 32.68
N ASP A 660 1.19 -4.12 33.96
CA ASP A 660 1.20 -2.86 34.70
C ASP A 660 2.00 -1.80 33.94
N PHE A 661 1.46 -0.58 33.88
CA PHE A 661 2.15 0.54 33.26
C PHE A 661 3.09 1.17 34.28
N PRO A 662 4.42 1.17 34.06
CA PRO A 662 5.38 1.65 35.05
C PRO A 662 5.52 3.18 35.09
N GLY A 663 4.82 3.92 34.23
CA GLY A 663 5.06 5.32 33.94
C GLY A 663 5.80 5.50 32.61
N PHE A 664 5.60 6.65 31.95
CA PHE A 664 6.10 6.92 30.60
C PHE A 664 7.63 6.89 30.54
N GLU A 665 8.30 7.59 31.46
CA GLU A 665 9.77 7.68 31.47
C GLU A 665 10.44 6.32 31.71
N SER A 666 9.88 5.52 32.62
CA SER A 666 10.36 4.16 32.89
C SER A 666 10.16 3.23 31.69
N ALA A 667 9.03 3.31 30.99
CA ALA A 667 8.73 2.45 29.85
C ALA A 667 9.50 2.83 28.57
N PHE A 668 9.73 4.13 28.33
CA PHE A 668 10.25 4.64 27.05
C PHE A 668 11.65 5.27 27.15
N GLY A 669 12.24 5.37 28.34
CA GLY A 669 13.58 5.92 28.54
C GLY A 669 13.71 7.43 28.26
N CYS A 670 12.60 8.17 28.16
CA CYS A 670 12.59 9.61 27.95
C CYS A 670 11.41 10.29 28.67
N ARG A 671 11.56 11.57 29.02
CA ARG A 671 10.50 12.33 29.71
C ARG A 671 9.43 12.82 28.75
N LEU A 672 8.20 12.90 29.26
CA LEU A 672 7.07 13.52 28.59
C LEU A 672 6.81 14.88 29.25
N ALA A 673 7.17 15.96 28.58
CA ALA A 673 6.93 17.33 29.04
C ALA A 673 5.50 17.74 28.68
N ILE A 674 4.65 17.81 29.71
CA ILE A 674 3.22 18.11 29.59
C ILE A 674 2.98 19.55 30.08
N PRO A 675 2.41 20.45 29.25
CA PRO A 675 2.11 21.81 29.69
C PRO A 675 0.95 21.81 30.70
N SER A 676 0.96 22.80 31.59
CA SER A 676 -0.16 23.09 32.50
C SER A 676 -1.19 24.02 31.84
N PRO A 677 -2.46 23.99 32.28
CA PRO A 677 -3.44 24.98 31.85
C PRO A 677 -2.94 26.41 32.12
N GLY A 678 -2.88 27.23 31.07
CA GLY A 678 -2.36 28.60 31.11
C GLY A 678 -0.95 28.77 30.53
N ASP A 679 -0.21 27.68 30.30
CA ASP A 679 1.07 27.74 29.59
C ASP A 679 0.88 28.09 28.11
N PRO A 680 1.86 28.71 27.42
CA PRO A 680 1.75 29.07 26.00
C PRO A 680 1.46 27.88 25.07
N ALA A 681 1.86 26.67 25.48
CA ALA A 681 1.60 25.44 24.75
C ALA A 681 0.23 24.81 25.07
N TRP A 682 -0.64 25.50 25.81
CA TRP A 682 -2.01 25.07 26.15
C TRP A 682 -3.04 26.12 25.69
N ILE A 683 -3.89 25.76 24.73
CA ILE A 683 -4.96 26.64 24.24
C ILE A 683 -6.33 26.05 24.58
N ASN A 684 -7.17 26.88 25.21
CA ASN A 684 -8.57 26.57 25.45
C ASN A 684 -9.42 27.22 24.36
N CYS A 685 -10.19 26.41 23.65
CA CYS A 685 -11.12 26.86 22.61
C CYS A 685 -12.52 26.94 23.20
N GLN A 686 -13.15 28.11 23.08
CA GLN A 686 -14.57 28.29 23.35
C GLN A 686 -15.34 28.15 22.04
N ILE A 687 -15.97 26.99 21.83
CA ILE A 687 -16.66 26.69 20.57
C ILE A 687 -18.17 26.54 20.81
N PRO A 688 -18.98 27.54 20.44
CA PRO A 688 -20.43 27.46 20.53
C PRO A 688 -20.98 26.38 19.58
N CYS A 689 -21.94 25.59 20.06
CA CYS A 689 -22.57 24.48 19.32
C CYS A 689 -24.00 24.83 18.85
N ASP A 690 -24.24 26.09 18.50
CA ASP A 690 -25.49 26.61 17.96
C ASP A 690 -25.48 26.63 16.42
N GLY A 691 -26.63 26.34 15.82
CA GLY A 691 -26.82 26.32 14.36
C GLY A 691 -27.04 24.91 13.79
N THR A 692 -26.86 24.78 12.47
CA THR A 692 -26.95 23.46 11.80
C THR A 692 -25.74 22.61 12.14
N ALA A 693 -25.87 21.28 12.01
CA ALA A 693 -24.75 20.37 12.29
C ALA A 693 -23.52 20.70 11.43
N VAL A 694 -23.74 21.06 10.15
CA VAL A 694 -22.69 21.43 9.20
C VAL A 694 -21.95 22.69 9.64
N ASP A 695 -22.68 23.73 10.07
CA ASP A 695 -22.08 24.99 10.51
C ASP A 695 -21.24 24.79 11.78
N VAL A 696 -21.77 24.01 12.74
CA VAL A 696 -21.06 23.68 13.98
C VAL A 696 -19.79 22.88 13.67
N ASN A 697 -19.84 21.88 12.79
CA ASN A 697 -18.65 21.10 12.39
C ASN A 697 -17.57 22.00 11.75
N ARG A 698 -17.95 22.89 10.83
CA ARG A 698 -17.00 23.81 10.18
C ARG A 698 -16.37 24.76 11.19
N ARG A 699 -17.17 25.28 12.13
CA ARG A 699 -16.68 26.14 13.22
C ARG A 699 -15.69 25.38 14.12
N ILE A 700 -16.04 24.18 14.58
CA ILE A 700 -15.14 23.33 15.37
C ILE A 700 -13.82 23.13 14.62
N THR A 701 -13.89 22.78 13.33
CA THR A 701 -12.70 22.56 12.50
C THR A 701 -11.85 23.83 12.38
N GLY A 702 -12.45 24.99 12.10
CA GLY A 702 -11.75 26.27 11.95
C GLY A 702 -11.03 26.71 13.23
N GLU A 703 -11.70 26.61 14.38
CA GLU A 703 -11.13 26.98 15.67
C GLU A 703 -9.99 26.02 16.07
N LEU A 704 -10.20 24.70 15.91
CA LEU A 704 -9.15 23.72 16.20
C LEU A 704 -7.90 23.94 15.33
N THR A 705 -8.08 24.15 14.03
CA THR A 705 -6.94 24.36 13.12
C THR A 705 -6.19 25.66 13.41
N THR A 706 -6.90 26.71 13.82
CA THR A 706 -6.30 27.97 14.29
C THR A 706 -5.47 27.77 15.56
N ALA A 707 -6.04 27.11 16.58
CA ALA A 707 -5.35 26.81 17.83
C ALA A 707 -4.12 25.91 17.61
N ILE A 708 -4.24 24.87 16.78
CA ILE A 708 -3.13 23.98 16.43
C ILE A 708 -1.99 24.76 15.78
N ARG A 709 -2.29 25.68 14.85
CA ARG A 709 -1.27 26.51 14.20
C ARG A 709 -0.58 27.45 15.19
N GLN A 710 -1.33 28.06 16.10
CA GLN A 710 -0.78 28.93 17.15
C GLN A 710 0.19 28.18 18.06
N ILE A 711 -0.20 26.99 18.56
CA ILE A 711 0.67 26.15 19.39
C ILE A 711 1.91 25.70 18.64
N SER A 712 1.76 25.33 17.37
CA SER A 712 2.86 24.80 16.56
C SER A 712 3.87 25.87 16.13
N ALA A 713 3.50 27.16 16.21
CA ALA A 713 4.41 28.28 15.97
C ALA A 713 5.36 28.54 17.15
N ALA A 714 5.09 27.98 18.33
CA ALA A 714 6.04 27.98 19.43
C ALA A 714 7.10 26.90 19.15
N ASP A 715 8.38 27.28 19.11
CA ASP A 715 9.55 26.46 18.71
C ASP A 715 9.85 25.23 19.61
N GLN A 716 8.89 24.74 20.38
CA GLN A 716 9.08 23.76 21.44
C GLN A 716 7.96 22.70 21.56
N VAL A 717 7.19 22.41 20.51
CA VAL A 717 6.15 21.36 20.53
C VAL A 717 6.47 20.22 19.57
N ASP A 718 6.52 18.99 20.10
CA ASP A 718 6.72 17.78 19.31
C ASP A 718 5.42 17.16 18.83
N VAL A 719 4.38 17.15 19.68
CA VAL A 719 3.08 16.54 19.37
C VAL A 719 1.95 17.40 19.95
N VAL A 720 0.96 17.74 19.13
CA VAL A 720 -0.25 18.45 19.56
C VAL A 720 -1.35 17.45 19.92
N LEU A 721 -1.73 17.43 21.19
CA LEU A 721 -2.88 16.71 21.72
C LEU A 721 -4.15 17.56 21.55
N VAL A 722 -5.11 17.05 20.79
CA VAL A 722 -6.42 17.68 20.59
C VAL A 722 -7.47 16.92 21.39
N PHE A 723 -8.04 17.55 22.39
CA PHE A 723 -9.04 16.95 23.26
C PHE A 723 -10.46 17.17 22.70
N ILE A 724 -11.17 16.08 22.43
CA ILE A 724 -12.50 16.08 21.82
C ILE A 724 -13.56 15.76 22.91
N PRO A 725 -14.41 16.73 23.26
CA PRO A 725 -15.46 16.58 24.26
C PRO A 725 -16.61 15.71 23.73
N SER A 726 -17.31 15.04 24.64
CA SER A 726 -18.43 14.15 24.30
C SER A 726 -19.62 14.89 23.68
N THR A 727 -19.72 16.20 23.95
CA THR A 727 -20.74 17.10 23.40
C THR A 727 -20.63 17.28 21.89
N TRP A 728 -19.44 17.06 21.29
CA TRP A 728 -19.24 17.22 19.85
C TRP A 728 -19.66 16.00 19.02
N LYS A 729 -19.95 14.87 19.67
CA LYS A 729 -20.27 13.59 19.01
C LYS A 729 -21.30 13.70 17.87
N PRO A 730 -22.39 14.49 17.99
CA PRO A 730 -23.36 14.65 16.88
C PRO A 730 -22.80 15.36 15.65
N PHE A 731 -21.74 16.16 15.81
CA PHE A 731 -21.16 17.02 14.77
C PHE A 731 -19.88 16.42 14.16
N GLU A 732 -19.42 15.27 14.63
CA GLU A 732 -18.15 14.69 14.16
C GLU A 732 -18.25 14.04 12.78
N ASN A 733 -19.38 13.40 12.49
CA ASN A 733 -19.62 12.69 11.24
C ASN A 733 -20.97 13.14 10.68
N ILE A 734 -20.93 13.92 9.62
CA ILE A 734 -22.14 14.47 8.98
C ILE A 734 -22.18 13.95 7.55
N ALA A 735 -23.31 13.35 7.18
CA ALA A 735 -23.58 12.87 5.84
C ALA A 735 -24.97 13.39 5.41
N GLU A 736 -24.98 14.48 4.63
CA GLU A 736 -26.20 15.16 4.16
C GLU A 736 -26.14 15.33 2.64
N GLY A 737 -26.95 14.58 1.90
CA GLY A 737 -26.96 14.62 0.44
C GLY A 737 -25.59 14.29 -0.17
N ALA A 738 -25.01 15.25 -0.90
CA ALA A 738 -23.67 15.15 -1.49
C ALA A 738 -22.52 15.52 -0.53
N LEU A 739 -22.84 16.02 0.66
CA LEU A 739 -21.85 16.50 1.63
C LEU A 739 -21.49 15.38 2.63
N SER A 740 -20.20 15.09 2.75
CA SER A 740 -19.66 14.21 3.79
C SER A 740 -18.54 14.93 4.55
N LEU A 741 -18.76 15.19 5.84
CA LEU A 741 -17.80 15.82 6.74
C LEU A 741 -17.41 14.84 7.84
N ASN A 742 -16.10 14.75 8.09
CA ASN A 742 -15.53 13.97 9.18
C ASN A 742 -14.49 14.84 9.91
N LEU A 743 -14.82 15.24 11.13
CA LEU A 743 -14.00 16.16 11.93
C LEU A 743 -12.57 15.65 12.10
N HIS A 744 -12.41 14.34 12.38
CA HIS A 744 -11.09 13.72 12.55
C HIS A 744 -10.26 13.85 11.27
N ASP A 745 -10.81 13.46 10.12
CA ASP A 745 -10.10 13.46 8.84
C ASP A 745 -9.76 14.88 8.39
N GLN A 746 -10.64 15.87 8.65
CA GLN A 746 -10.41 17.28 8.35
C GLN A 746 -9.26 17.87 9.18
N VAL A 747 -9.27 17.68 10.50
CA VAL A 747 -8.18 18.13 11.39
C VAL A 747 -6.87 17.44 11.00
N LYS A 748 -6.91 16.14 10.69
CA LYS A 748 -5.73 15.39 10.23
C LYS A 748 -5.18 15.89 8.91
N ALA A 749 -6.02 16.14 7.91
CA ALA A 749 -5.60 16.69 6.63
C ALA A 749 -4.89 18.05 6.82
N PHE A 750 -5.43 18.92 7.68
CA PHE A 750 -4.78 20.18 8.03
C PHE A 750 -3.40 19.97 8.67
N CYS A 751 -3.31 19.10 9.68
CA CYS A 751 -2.04 18.80 10.35
C CYS A 751 -0.99 18.28 9.37
N VAL A 752 -1.36 17.35 8.49
CA VAL A 752 -0.49 16.80 7.45
C VAL A 752 0.07 17.89 6.53
N GLN A 753 -0.79 18.79 6.03
CA GLN A 753 -0.37 19.88 5.14
C GLN A 753 0.67 20.81 5.77
N HIS A 754 0.65 20.93 7.09
CA HIS A 754 1.55 21.80 7.85
C HIS A 754 2.67 21.03 8.56
N GLN A 755 2.84 19.72 8.30
CA GLN A 755 3.84 18.86 8.96
C GLN A 755 3.69 18.82 10.50
N ILE A 756 2.46 19.03 11.00
CA ILE A 756 2.15 19.05 12.43
C ILE A 756 1.79 17.63 12.89
N ARG A 757 2.48 17.16 13.93
CA ARG A 757 2.25 15.85 14.54
C ARG A 757 1.10 15.98 15.55
N SER A 758 0.02 15.24 15.36
CA SER A 758 -1.20 15.39 16.19
C SER A 758 -1.78 14.08 16.72
N GLN A 759 -2.37 14.14 17.92
CA GLN A 759 -3.10 13.04 18.55
C GLN A 759 -4.47 13.55 19.03
N LEU A 760 -5.56 12.92 18.58
CA LEU A 760 -6.90 13.24 19.08
C LEU A 760 -7.24 12.33 20.26
N LEU A 761 -7.76 12.89 21.35
CA LEU A 761 -8.18 12.16 22.55
C LEU A 761 -9.63 12.49 22.88
N ARG A 762 -10.48 11.48 23.02
CA ARG A 762 -11.90 11.66 23.36
C ARG A 762 -12.12 11.65 24.86
N GLU A 763 -13.00 12.52 25.34
CA GLU A 763 -13.37 12.61 26.76
C GLU A 763 -13.86 11.28 27.34
N GLU A 764 -14.62 10.48 26.58
CA GLU A 764 -15.08 9.14 26.99
C GLU A 764 -13.94 8.18 27.37
N LYS A 765 -12.70 8.42 26.91
CA LYS A 765 -11.52 7.63 27.28
C LYS A 765 -10.87 8.12 28.56
N VAL A 766 -10.95 9.41 28.84
CA VAL A 766 -10.39 10.01 30.06
C VAL A 766 -11.20 9.60 31.29
N SER A 767 -12.51 9.37 31.15
CA SER A 767 -13.38 8.94 32.26
C SER A 767 -13.03 7.54 32.83
N ASN A 768 -12.24 6.72 32.12
CA ASN A 768 -11.74 5.44 32.62
C ASN A 768 -10.25 5.54 33.02
N GLU A 769 -9.93 6.50 33.88
CA GLU A 769 -8.56 6.88 34.26
C GLU A 769 -7.75 5.77 34.94
N ARG A 770 -8.36 4.66 35.35
CA ARG A 770 -7.68 3.55 36.04
C ARG A 770 -7.11 2.48 35.11
N SER A 771 -7.54 2.47 33.84
CA SER A 771 -7.15 1.47 32.86
C SER A 771 -5.69 1.62 32.44
N ALA A 772 -4.82 0.67 32.82
CA ALA A 772 -3.42 0.63 32.40
C ALA A 772 -3.29 0.57 30.87
N ARG A 773 -4.26 -0.08 30.22
CA ARG A 773 -4.36 -0.18 28.75
C ARG A 773 -4.43 1.20 28.08
N ILE A 774 -5.15 2.18 28.66
CA ILE A 774 -5.25 3.52 28.04
C ILE A 774 -3.89 4.22 28.05
N TYR A 775 -3.17 4.18 29.18
CA TYR A 775 -1.85 4.80 29.30
C TYR A 775 -0.83 4.17 28.37
N TRP A 776 -0.80 2.84 28.25
CA TRP A 776 0.05 2.17 27.26
C TRP A 776 -0.23 2.69 25.85
N TRP A 777 -1.47 2.62 25.37
CA TRP A 777 -1.80 2.99 23.99
C TRP A 777 -1.53 4.47 23.69
N LEU A 778 -1.86 5.36 24.62
CA LEU A 778 -1.64 6.79 24.41
C LEU A 778 -0.14 7.15 24.52
N SER A 779 0.63 6.47 25.39
CA SER A 779 2.09 6.63 25.45
C SER A 779 2.77 6.25 24.14
N LEU A 780 2.37 5.12 23.54
CA LEU A 780 2.87 4.71 22.23
C LEU A 780 2.59 5.76 21.16
N ALA A 781 1.39 6.33 21.18
CA ALA A 781 1.01 7.37 20.22
C ALA A 781 1.88 8.62 20.38
N PHE A 782 2.11 9.10 21.61
CA PHE A 782 3.02 10.24 21.85
C PHE A 782 4.45 9.93 21.42
N PHE A 783 4.97 8.76 21.79
CA PHE A 783 6.31 8.33 21.46
C PHE A 783 6.52 8.25 19.94
N THR A 784 5.72 7.45 19.25
CA THR A 784 5.86 7.23 17.80
C THR A 784 5.62 8.50 16.99
N LYS A 785 4.61 9.31 17.34
CA LYS A 785 4.32 10.57 16.64
C LYS A 785 5.38 11.63 16.86
N SER A 786 6.20 11.52 17.91
CA SER A 786 7.41 12.34 18.08
C SER A 786 8.57 11.94 17.15
N LEU A 787 8.31 11.07 16.16
CA LEU A 787 9.25 10.52 15.17
C LEU A 787 10.23 9.48 15.74
N ARG A 788 9.85 8.81 16.82
CA ARG A 788 10.64 7.76 17.47
C ARG A 788 10.21 6.36 17.05
N VAL A 789 11.13 5.39 17.17
CA VAL A 789 10.90 3.99 16.75
C VAL A 789 10.78 3.08 17.98
N PRO A 790 9.60 2.52 18.26
CA PRO A 790 9.39 1.74 19.48
C PRO A 790 9.94 0.31 19.37
N TRP A 791 9.79 -0.32 18.20
CA TRP A 791 10.31 -1.66 17.90
C TRP A 791 10.45 -1.89 16.39
N SER A 792 11.23 -2.90 16.01
CA SER A 792 11.41 -3.37 14.63
C SER A 792 11.28 -4.90 14.53
N LEU A 793 11.22 -5.47 13.32
CA LEU A 793 11.21 -6.92 13.11
C LEU A 793 12.61 -7.54 13.23
N ALA A 794 12.74 -8.67 13.91
CA ALA A 794 14.04 -9.27 14.25
C ALA A 794 14.76 -10.02 13.14
N ASN A 795 14.05 -10.59 12.18
CA ASN A 795 14.59 -11.49 11.16
C ASN A 795 14.18 -11.00 9.76
N SER A 796 14.65 -9.81 9.43
CA SER A 796 14.22 -9.04 8.27
C SER A 796 15.28 -9.16 7.17
N PRO A 797 14.93 -9.66 5.97
CA PRO A 797 15.89 -9.81 4.87
C PRO A 797 16.47 -8.46 4.45
N GLU A 798 17.76 -8.33 4.20
CA GLU A 798 18.29 -7.03 3.73
C GLU A 798 17.77 -6.73 2.31
N ASN A 799 17.61 -5.46 1.94
CA ASN A 799 17.23 -4.99 0.59
C ASN A 799 15.89 -5.49 0.00
N VAL A 800 14.83 -5.61 0.81
CA VAL A 800 13.47 -5.89 0.32
C VAL A 800 12.57 -4.66 0.45
N ALA A 801 11.86 -4.30 -0.63
CA ALA A 801 10.88 -3.23 -0.64
C ALA A 801 9.45 -3.80 -0.59
N TYR A 802 8.65 -3.30 0.35
CA TYR A 802 7.22 -3.63 0.43
C TYR A 802 6.37 -2.43 0.02
N ALA A 803 5.65 -2.54 -1.09
CA ALA A 803 4.79 -1.49 -1.63
C ALA A 803 3.31 -1.84 -1.48
N GLY A 804 2.55 -0.96 -0.84
CA GLY A 804 1.11 -1.09 -0.69
C GLY A 804 0.33 -0.11 -1.56
N ILE A 805 -0.77 -0.54 -2.19
CA ILE A 805 -1.64 0.34 -3.01
C ILE A 805 -2.99 0.58 -2.34
N GLY A 806 -3.32 1.86 -2.13
CA GLY A 806 -4.61 2.31 -1.58
C GLY A 806 -5.38 3.22 -2.54
N TYR A 807 -6.71 3.02 -2.59
CA TYR A 807 -7.63 3.80 -3.44
C TYR A 807 -8.67 4.55 -2.58
N SER A 808 -9.03 5.78 -2.99
CA SER A 808 -10.07 6.62 -2.41
C SER A 808 -10.67 7.49 -3.51
N PHE A 809 -11.99 7.54 -3.62
CA PHE A 809 -12.71 8.36 -4.59
C PHE A 809 -14.05 8.82 -4.00
N ASP A 810 -14.67 9.84 -4.60
CA ASP A 810 -16.02 10.30 -4.24
C ASP A 810 -17.09 9.61 -5.07
N PRO A 811 -17.95 8.76 -4.49
CA PRO A 811 -19.05 8.14 -5.23
C PRO A 811 -20.09 9.15 -5.74
N LEU A 812 -20.14 10.36 -5.16
CA LEU A 812 -21.17 11.38 -5.45
C LEU A 812 -20.69 12.43 -6.45
N GLN A 813 -19.40 12.46 -6.79
CA GLN A 813 -18.80 13.35 -7.77
C GLN A 813 -17.97 12.52 -8.77
N GLU A 814 -18.63 11.82 -9.71
CA GLU A 814 -17.96 11.01 -10.75
C GLU A 814 -16.98 11.81 -11.62
N SER A 815 -17.04 13.15 -11.62
CA SER A 815 -16.26 14.05 -12.48
C SER A 815 -15.09 14.80 -11.80
N ARG A 816 -14.77 14.55 -10.52
CA ARG A 816 -13.59 15.16 -9.86
C ARG A 816 -12.53 14.13 -9.47
N LYS A 817 -11.31 14.41 -9.94
CA LYS A 817 -9.97 13.92 -9.52
C LYS A 817 -10.00 12.66 -8.63
N ILE A 818 -9.76 11.52 -9.24
CA ILE A 818 -9.39 10.32 -8.51
C ILE A 818 -7.97 10.52 -7.97
N VAL A 819 -7.88 10.87 -6.68
CA VAL A 819 -6.61 10.81 -5.94
C VAL A 819 -6.34 9.35 -5.61
N THR A 820 -5.67 8.61 -6.49
CA THR A 820 -5.21 7.26 -6.14
C THR A 820 -3.86 6.88 -6.73
N GLY A 821 -3.02 6.35 -5.84
CA GLY A 821 -1.65 5.92 -6.11
C GLY A 821 -0.75 6.19 -4.91
N CYS A 822 -1.21 5.91 -3.68
CA CYS A 822 -0.33 5.97 -2.51
C CYS A 822 0.52 4.70 -2.53
N CYS A 823 1.80 4.83 -2.90
CA CYS A 823 2.80 3.79 -2.65
C CYS A 823 3.45 4.09 -1.31
N HIS A 824 3.22 3.24 -0.31
CA HIS A 824 3.97 3.25 0.94
C HIS A 824 5.02 2.16 0.87
N VAL A 825 6.30 2.55 0.96
CA VAL A 825 7.44 1.64 0.98
C VAL A 825 7.85 1.36 2.43
N TYR A 826 7.84 0.09 2.82
CA TYR A 826 8.46 -0.38 4.06
C TYR A 826 9.80 -1.03 3.74
N ASP A 827 10.77 -0.82 4.63
CA ASP A 827 11.96 -1.67 4.65
C ASP A 827 11.62 -3.06 5.19
N SER A 828 12.63 -3.93 5.19
CA SER A 828 12.46 -5.27 5.71
C SER A 828 12.17 -5.35 7.19
N ALA A 829 12.68 -4.39 7.97
CA ALA A 829 12.45 -4.26 9.39
C ALA A 829 11.02 -3.81 9.72
N GLY A 830 10.22 -3.49 8.70
CA GLY A 830 8.86 -3.01 8.82
C GLY A 830 8.78 -1.55 9.26
N LEU A 831 9.89 -0.82 9.17
CA LEU A 831 9.93 0.61 9.39
C LEU A 831 9.26 1.23 8.15
N GLY A 832 8.08 1.81 8.36
CA GLY A 832 7.40 2.57 7.31
C GLY A 832 8.18 3.84 7.06
N LEU A 833 8.94 3.88 5.97
CA LEU A 833 9.87 4.98 5.72
C LEU A 833 9.08 6.18 5.21
N ARG A 834 8.33 5.98 4.13
CA ARG A 834 7.84 7.05 3.27
C ARG A 834 6.66 6.62 2.41
N PHE A 835 5.77 7.57 2.11
CA PHE A 835 4.78 7.39 1.05
C PHE A 835 4.73 8.59 0.12
N ARG A 836 4.36 8.34 -1.14
CA ARG A 836 4.14 9.37 -2.16
C ARG A 836 2.74 9.23 -2.73
N LEU A 837 2.05 10.36 -2.90
CA LEU A 837 0.70 10.40 -3.45
C LEU A 837 0.75 10.58 -4.96
N GLY A 838 -0.14 9.89 -5.67
CA GLY A 838 -0.35 10.03 -7.09
C GLY A 838 -1.82 10.21 -7.41
N GLU A 839 -2.12 11.06 -8.40
CA GLU A 839 -3.39 11.04 -9.14
C GLU A 839 -3.29 9.99 -10.27
N LEU A 840 -4.39 9.30 -10.56
CA LEU A 840 -4.52 8.52 -11.80
C LEU A 840 -4.96 9.46 -12.91
N GLU A 841 -4.30 9.39 -14.07
CA GLU A 841 -4.72 10.19 -15.23
C GLU A 841 -5.82 9.49 -16.02
N ASP A 842 -5.74 8.16 -16.19
CA ASP A 842 -6.70 7.40 -16.99
C ASP A 842 -7.21 6.16 -16.22
N PRO A 843 -8.10 6.37 -15.23
CA PRO A 843 -8.61 5.30 -14.38
C PRO A 843 -9.61 4.40 -15.11
N ILE A 844 -9.35 3.09 -15.08
CA ILE A 844 -10.25 2.08 -15.63
C ILE A 844 -11.27 1.68 -14.56
N TRP A 845 -12.55 1.99 -14.77
CA TRP A 845 -13.60 1.64 -13.81
C TRP A 845 -14.19 0.25 -14.07
N ARG A 846 -14.09 -0.65 -13.09
CA ARG A 846 -14.80 -1.94 -13.10
C ARG A 846 -15.69 -2.07 -11.86
N ARG A 847 -16.82 -2.74 -11.99
CA ARG A 847 -17.64 -3.09 -10.81
C ARG A 847 -16.99 -4.26 -10.07
N ASP A 848 -16.83 -4.08 -8.77
CA ASP A 848 -16.44 -5.10 -7.81
C ASP A 848 -17.65 -5.95 -7.43
N GLU A 849 -17.51 -7.26 -7.56
CA GLU A 849 -18.62 -8.20 -7.47
C GLU A 849 -19.16 -8.37 -6.05
N PHE A 850 -18.26 -8.35 -5.05
CA PHE A 850 -18.61 -8.56 -3.65
C PHE A 850 -19.25 -7.34 -3.02
N SER A 851 -18.73 -6.15 -3.32
CA SER A 851 -19.25 -4.91 -2.75
C SER A 851 -20.32 -4.23 -3.61
N ARG A 852 -20.47 -4.64 -4.88
CA ARG A 852 -21.24 -3.94 -5.93
C ARG A 852 -20.79 -2.50 -6.16
N ARG A 853 -19.61 -2.12 -5.67
CA ARG A 853 -19.02 -0.79 -5.83
C ARG A 853 -18.25 -0.74 -7.13
N LYS A 854 -18.22 0.42 -7.79
CA LYS A 854 -17.31 0.66 -8.91
C LYS A 854 -15.93 0.92 -8.31
N ASN A 855 -14.94 0.07 -8.59
CA ASN A 855 -13.56 0.26 -8.14
C ASN A 855 -12.73 0.83 -9.30
N PRO A 856 -11.82 1.78 -9.01
CA PRO A 856 -10.84 2.24 -9.99
C PRO A 856 -9.70 1.23 -10.09
N TYR A 857 -9.23 1.01 -11.31
CA TYR A 857 -8.03 0.26 -11.66
C TYR A 857 -7.11 1.18 -12.45
N MET A 858 -5.81 0.90 -12.42
CA MET A 858 -4.83 1.70 -13.16
C MET A 858 -4.78 1.26 -14.62
N SER A 859 -4.64 2.23 -15.53
CA SER A 859 -4.15 1.95 -16.88
C SER A 859 -2.71 1.41 -16.82
N ARG A 860 -2.22 0.86 -17.93
CA ARG A 860 -0.83 0.41 -18.04
C ARG A 860 0.17 1.52 -17.72
N ASP A 861 -0.10 2.74 -18.18
CA ASP A 861 0.78 3.90 -17.95
C ASP A 861 0.70 4.42 -16.50
N ASP A 862 -0.48 4.41 -15.89
CA ASP A 862 -0.63 4.73 -14.46
C ASP A 862 0.13 3.73 -13.58
N ALA A 863 0.01 2.43 -13.88
CA ALA A 863 0.70 1.36 -13.18
C ALA A 863 2.22 1.46 -13.35
N TYR A 864 2.69 1.79 -14.57
CA TYR A 864 4.09 2.07 -14.84
C TYR A 864 4.64 3.21 -13.97
N ARG A 865 3.94 4.35 -13.93
CA ARG A 865 4.35 5.49 -13.11
C ARG A 865 4.36 5.17 -11.62
N LEU A 866 3.41 4.37 -11.15
CA LEU A 866 3.42 3.88 -9.77
C LEU A 866 4.67 3.04 -9.47
N GLY A 867 5.04 2.12 -10.38
CA GLY A 867 6.23 1.29 -10.23
C GLY A 867 7.52 2.13 -10.18
N ILE A 868 7.64 3.13 -11.07
CA ILE A 868 8.79 4.05 -11.08
C ILE A 868 8.89 4.83 -9.79
N ARG A 869 7.77 5.36 -9.29
CA ARG A 869 7.73 6.05 -8.00
C ARG A 869 8.14 5.10 -6.87
N THR A 870 7.62 3.88 -6.82
CA THR A 870 8.00 2.86 -5.83
C THR A 870 9.52 2.67 -5.78
N ARG A 871 10.15 2.45 -6.95
CA ARG A 871 11.59 2.28 -7.07
C ARG A 871 12.35 3.52 -6.61
N GLN A 872 11.93 4.70 -7.07
CA GLN A 872 12.55 5.97 -6.71
C GLN A 872 12.48 6.21 -5.19
N LEU A 873 11.32 5.99 -4.56
CA LEU A 873 11.19 6.13 -3.11
C LEU A 873 12.13 5.19 -2.35
N PHE A 874 12.24 3.93 -2.79
CA PHE A 874 13.15 2.99 -2.14
C PHE A 874 14.60 3.44 -2.28
N PHE A 875 14.99 3.87 -3.48
CA PHE A 875 16.34 4.30 -3.78
C PHE A 875 16.72 5.58 -3.01
N GLU A 876 15.85 6.59 -2.97
CA GLU A 876 16.01 7.80 -2.15
C GLU A 876 16.23 7.44 -0.67
N SER A 877 15.55 6.40 -0.18
CA SER A 877 15.65 5.95 1.21
C SER A 877 16.91 5.14 1.54
N HIS A 878 17.39 4.28 0.63
CA HIS A 878 18.46 3.31 0.95
C HIS A 878 19.76 3.53 0.15
N SER A 879 19.78 4.44 -0.81
CA SER A 879 20.89 4.67 -1.75
C SER A 879 21.31 3.41 -2.53
N ASP A 880 20.41 2.43 -2.66
CA ASP A 880 20.60 1.19 -3.43
C ASP A 880 19.24 0.72 -3.99
N LYS A 881 19.27 -0.12 -5.02
CA LYS A 881 18.06 -0.77 -5.55
C LYS A 881 17.67 -1.96 -4.68
N PRO A 882 16.38 -2.30 -4.57
CA PRO A 882 15.97 -3.50 -3.84
C PRO A 882 16.27 -4.74 -4.67
N ASP A 883 16.62 -5.84 -4.00
CA ASP A 883 16.77 -7.17 -4.61
C ASP A 883 15.39 -7.78 -4.89
N ARG A 884 14.41 -7.44 -4.03
CA ARG A 884 13.03 -7.92 -4.13
C ARG A 884 12.03 -6.81 -3.85
N VAL A 885 10.98 -6.74 -4.67
CA VAL A 885 9.82 -5.87 -4.45
C VAL A 885 8.56 -6.71 -4.32
N LEU A 886 7.81 -6.50 -3.24
CA LEU A 886 6.48 -7.06 -3.04
C LEU A 886 5.43 -5.95 -3.12
N VAL A 887 4.58 -5.98 -4.14
CA VAL A 887 3.47 -5.05 -4.33
C VAL A 887 2.14 -5.71 -3.95
N CYS A 888 1.41 -5.10 -3.02
CA CYS A 888 0.15 -5.65 -2.51
C CYS A 888 -1.02 -4.69 -2.67
N LYS A 889 -2.19 -5.24 -3.04
CA LYS A 889 -3.48 -4.52 -2.99
C LYS A 889 -4.65 -5.44 -2.63
N GLN A 890 -5.86 -4.86 -2.50
CA GLN A 890 -7.08 -5.61 -2.16
C GLN A 890 -8.00 -5.89 -3.35
N THR A 891 -7.72 -5.34 -4.53
CA THR A 891 -8.48 -5.60 -5.77
C THR A 891 -7.64 -6.47 -6.71
N HIS A 892 -8.23 -7.21 -7.65
CA HIS A 892 -7.45 -8.01 -8.62
C HIS A 892 -6.46 -7.13 -9.38
N PHE A 893 -5.34 -7.67 -9.87
CA PHE A 893 -4.56 -6.96 -10.88
C PHE A 893 -5.17 -7.22 -12.26
N LEU A 894 -5.39 -6.15 -13.03
CA LEU A 894 -5.60 -6.26 -14.47
C LEU A 894 -4.27 -6.62 -15.16
N ASP A 895 -4.37 -7.14 -16.39
CA ASP A 895 -3.19 -7.38 -17.21
C ASP A 895 -2.41 -6.09 -17.47
N ASP A 896 -3.09 -5.01 -17.85
CA ASP A 896 -2.51 -3.66 -18.01
C ASP A 896 -1.72 -3.22 -16.77
N GLU A 897 -2.28 -3.42 -15.57
CA GLU A 897 -1.61 -3.05 -14.32
C GLU A 897 -0.36 -3.89 -14.08
N THR A 898 -0.46 -5.20 -14.36
CA THR A 898 0.63 -6.15 -14.20
C THR A 898 1.78 -5.79 -15.14
N GLU A 899 1.48 -5.56 -16.42
CA GLU A 899 2.47 -5.17 -17.42
C GLU A 899 3.14 -3.84 -17.09
N GLY A 900 2.35 -2.82 -16.70
CA GLY A 900 2.87 -1.52 -16.32
C GLY A 900 3.83 -1.60 -15.13
N LEU A 901 3.44 -2.29 -14.05
CA LEU A 901 4.28 -2.47 -12.86
C LEU A 901 5.56 -3.26 -13.15
N LEU A 902 5.46 -4.37 -13.89
CA LEU A 902 6.63 -5.19 -14.22
C LEU A 902 7.61 -4.46 -15.13
N SER A 903 7.11 -3.69 -16.09
CA SER A 903 7.95 -2.84 -16.95
C SER A 903 8.69 -1.78 -16.13
N ALA A 904 8.01 -1.16 -15.16
CA ALA A 904 8.61 -0.12 -14.31
C ALA A 904 9.64 -0.66 -13.31
N LEU A 905 9.46 -1.91 -12.88
CA LEU A 905 10.31 -2.60 -11.91
C LEU A 905 11.35 -3.51 -12.59
N GLN A 906 11.59 -3.33 -13.89
CA GLN A 906 12.59 -4.09 -14.62
C GLN A 906 14.00 -3.88 -14.03
N GLY A 907 14.80 -4.95 -13.98
CA GLY A 907 16.13 -4.95 -13.39
C GLY A 907 16.17 -5.19 -11.87
N ILE A 908 15.01 -5.46 -11.27
CA ILE A 908 14.87 -6.02 -9.92
C ILE A 908 14.70 -7.53 -10.06
N ASP A 909 15.44 -8.30 -9.27
CA ASP A 909 15.54 -9.75 -9.47
C ASP A 909 14.21 -10.46 -9.16
N HIS A 910 13.51 -10.01 -8.12
CA HIS A 910 12.25 -10.62 -7.68
C HIS A 910 11.13 -9.57 -7.54
N VAL A 911 10.06 -9.69 -8.34
CA VAL A 911 8.89 -8.80 -8.27
C VAL A 911 7.61 -9.61 -8.07
N ASP A 912 7.09 -9.59 -6.84
CA ASP A 912 5.82 -10.23 -6.49
C ASP A 912 4.66 -9.24 -6.53
N LEU A 913 3.60 -9.61 -7.25
CA LEU A 913 2.33 -8.87 -7.28
C LEU A 913 1.25 -9.73 -6.62
N LEU A 914 0.77 -9.32 -5.44
CA LEU A 914 -0.18 -10.10 -4.65
C LEU A 914 -1.46 -9.34 -4.34
N THR A 915 -2.58 -10.05 -4.32
CA THR A 915 -3.80 -9.57 -3.67
C THR A 915 -3.96 -10.18 -2.29
N ILE A 916 -4.45 -9.39 -1.34
CA ILE A 916 -4.73 -9.84 0.03
C ILE A 916 -6.14 -9.42 0.41
N GLN A 917 -7.05 -10.40 0.48
CA GLN A 917 -8.47 -10.18 0.72
C GLN A 917 -8.94 -11.03 1.90
N PHE A 918 -9.87 -10.53 2.71
CA PHE A 918 -10.53 -11.40 3.69
C PHE A 918 -11.39 -12.44 2.97
N ASP A 919 -11.30 -13.70 3.39
CA ASP A 919 -12.17 -14.73 2.86
C ASP A 919 -13.50 -14.76 3.63
N GLY A 920 -14.58 -14.39 2.94
CA GLY A 920 -15.91 -14.33 3.56
C GLY A 920 -16.45 -15.69 4.02
N ALA A 921 -16.05 -16.78 3.34
CA ALA A 921 -16.75 -18.06 3.37
C ALA A 921 -16.00 -19.14 4.17
N TRP A 922 -14.69 -19.27 3.95
CA TRP A 922 -13.89 -20.35 4.52
C TRP A 922 -13.55 -20.11 5.99
N ARG A 923 -13.81 -21.11 6.83
CA ARG A 923 -13.40 -21.14 8.25
C ARG A 923 -12.74 -22.47 8.54
N PHE A 924 -11.68 -22.42 9.35
CA PHE A 924 -11.01 -23.62 9.82
C PHE A 924 -10.87 -23.62 11.34
N CYS A 925 -11.10 -24.78 11.94
CA CYS A 925 -10.86 -25.06 13.34
C CYS A 925 -9.64 -25.98 13.49
N ALA A 926 -8.79 -25.72 14.48
CA ALA A 926 -7.75 -26.68 14.83
C ALA A 926 -8.38 -27.99 15.35
N PHE A 927 -7.79 -29.14 15.00
CA PHE A 927 -8.26 -30.47 15.38
C PHE A 927 -7.32 -31.18 16.34
N ASP A 928 -7.87 -31.86 17.35
CA ASP A 928 -7.13 -32.81 18.17
C ASP A 928 -7.44 -34.24 17.68
N PRO A 929 -6.55 -34.86 16.88
CA PRO A 929 -6.78 -36.20 16.36
C PRO A 929 -6.80 -37.29 17.44
N ARG A 930 -6.17 -37.06 18.60
CA ARG A 930 -6.15 -38.04 19.70
C ARG A 930 -7.52 -38.15 20.36
N LYS A 931 -8.20 -37.02 20.50
CA LYS A 931 -9.55 -36.92 21.08
C LYS A 931 -10.65 -36.95 20.03
N SER A 932 -10.30 -36.93 18.74
CA SER A 932 -11.24 -36.84 17.62
C SER A 932 -12.23 -35.67 17.76
N GLN A 933 -11.75 -34.52 18.23
CA GLN A 933 -12.59 -33.34 18.50
C GLN A 933 -11.88 -32.04 18.13
N ALA A 934 -12.66 -30.95 17.99
CA ALA A 934 -12.11 -29.62 17.79
C ALA A 934 -11.25 -29.20 19.00
N HIS A 935 -10.09 -28.59 18.73
CA HIS A 935 -9.20 -28.08 19.75
C HIS A 935 -9.80 -26.85 20.44
N GLY A 936 -9.53 -26.66 21.74
CA GLY A 936 -10.14 -25.58 22.54
C GLY A 936 -9.69 -24.15 22.17
N TYR A 937 -8.55 -24.02 21.49
CA TYR A 937 -8.06 -22.76 20.91
C TYR A 937 -8.27 -22.73 19.40
N PRO A 938 -8.49 -21.54 18.80
CA PRO A 938 -8.58 -21.39 17.35
C PRO A 938 -7.26 -21.81 16.66
N ILE A 939 -7.31 -21.90 15.33
CA ILE A 939 -6.13 -22.18 14.52
C ILE A 939 -4.98 -21.23 14.87
N ARG A 940 -3.75 -21.73 14.78
CA ARG A 940 -2.55 -20.95 15.10
C ARG A 940 -2.39 -19.82 14.09
N ARG A 941 -2.04 -18.62 14.57
CA ARG A 941 -1.65 -17.53 13.68
C ARG A 941 -0.39 -17.93 12.92
N GLY A 942 -0.36 -17.63 11.62
CA GLY A 942 0.68 -18.07 10.70
C GLY A 942 0.39 -19.41 10.03
N SER A 943 -0.70 -20.10 10.40
CA SER A 943 -1.16 -21.28 9.63
C SER A 943 -1.64 -20.85 8.25
N GLY A 944 -1.37 -21.64 7.23
CA GLY A 944 -1.90 -21.45 5.88
C GLY A 944 -2.38 -22.74 5.24
N VAL A 945 -3.24 -22.63 4.24
CA VAL A 945 -3.80 -23.75 3.47
C VAL A 945 -3.61 -23.41 1.99
N LEU A 946 -2.84 -24.24 1.28
CA LEU A 946 -2.67 -24.12 -0.16
C LEU A 946 -3.99 -24.49 -0.84
N LEU A 947 -4.53 -23.57 -1.65
CA LEU A 947 -5.77 -23.80 -2.38
C LEU A 947 -5.46 -24.34 -3.77
N ASP A 948 -4.65 -23.59 -4.53
CA ASP A 948 -4.28 -23.87 -5.91
C ASP A 948 -2.83 -23.42 -6.19
N SER A 949 -2.40 -23.54 -7.44
CA SER A 949 -1.05 -23.17 -7.89
C SER A 949 -0.67 -21.70 -7.66
N ASN A 950 -1.62 -20.78 -7.52
CA ASN A 950 -1.40 -19.34 -7.39
C ASN A 950 -2.06 -18.71 -6.16
N SER A 951 -2.78 -19.48 -5.34
CA SER A 951 -3.51 -18.95 -4.21
C SER A 951 -3.50 -19.84 -2.96
N PHE A 952 -3.51 -19.19 -1.80
CA PHE A 952 -3.57 -19.86 -0.51
C PHE A 952 -4.32 -19.02 0.53
N LEU A 953 -4.88 -19.69 1.54
CA LEU A 953 -5.43 -19.04 2.73
C LEU A 953 -4.32 -18.87 3.77
N LEU A 954 -4.32 -17.75 4.48
CA LEU A 954 -3.37 -17.46 5.56
C LEU A 954 -4.09 -16.87 6.78
N TRP A 955 -3.84 -17.43 7.96
CA TRP A 955 -4.39 -16.91 9.22
C TRP A 955 -3.44 -15.88 9.84
N LEU A 956 -3.65 -14.62 9.48
CA LEU A 956 -3.01 -13.46 10.14
C LEU A 956 -3.59 -13.17 11.53
N HIS A 957 -4.76 -13.75 11.82
CA HIS A 957 -5.45 -13.66 13.09
C HIS A 957 -5.73 -15.07 13.62
N GLY A 958 -5.31 -15.35 14.84
CA GLY A 958 -5.42 -16.69 15.43
C GLY A 958 -4.75 -16.78 16.79
N ASN A 959 -4.59 -18.01 17.27
CA ASN A 959 -3.93 -18.30 18.53
C ASN A 959 -2.41 -18.07 18.45
N VAL A 960 -1.82 -17.41 19.44
CA VAL A 960 -0.38 -17.19 19.56
C VAL A 960 0.12 -17.76 20.89
N LEU A 961 1.21 -18.53 20.85
CA LEU A 961 1.82 -19.13 22.05
C LEU A 961 2.98 -18.27 22.57
N GLY A 962 3.20 -18.28 23.89
CA GLY A 962 4.30 -17.55 24.53
C GLY A 962 4.11 -16.03 24.59
N THR A 963 2.85 -15.57 24.59
CA THR A 963 2.49 -14.14 24.71
C THR A 963 1.43 -13.89 25.77
N ASN A 964 0.98 -14.92 26.49
CA ASN A 964 0.00 -14.76 27.56
C ASN A 964 0.74 -14.41 28.87
N VAL A 965 0.51 -13.21 29.39
CA VAL A 965 1.30 -12.68 30.53
C VAL A 965 1.02 -13.38 31.86
N LYS A 966 -0.08 -14.14 31.96
CA LYS A 966 -0.38 -14.96 33.13
C LYS A 966 0.35 -16.30 33.10
N ASN A 967 0.54 -16.87 31.91
CA ASN A 967 1.23 -18.14 31.73
C ASN A 967 1.68 -18.33 30.28
N ASP A 968 2.98 -18.37 30.03
CA ASP A 968 3.56 -18.52 28.69
C ASP A 968 3.17 -19.81 27.95
N ARG A 969 2.69 -20.83 28.67
CA ARG A 969 2.17 -22.08 28.07
C ARG A 969 0.76 -21.93 27.52
N TRP A 970 0.03 -20.89 27.90
CA TRP A 970 -1.32 -20.63 27.42
C TRP A 970 -1.29 -19.84 26.12
N GLY A 971 -2.27 -20.11 25.27
CA GLY A 971 -2.47 -19.36 24.05
C GLY A 971 -3.08 -17.99 24.32
N TYR A 972 -2.73 -17.00 23.53
CA TYR A 972 -3.41 -15.72 23.47
C TYR A 972 -4.12 -15.58 22.11
N PHE A 973 -5.42 -15.29 22.16
CA PHE A 973 -6.23 -14.99 20.98
C PHE A 973 -6.83 -13.59 21.12
N GLN A 974 -6.27 -12.65 20.38
CA GLN A 974 -6.66 -11.23 20.47
C GLN A 974 -8.17 -11.03 20.26
N GLY A 975 -8.85 -10.38 21.19
CA GLY A 975 -10.29 -10.12 21.11
C GLY A 975 -11.21 -11.32 21.43
N LYS A 976 -10.66 -12.54 21.59
CA LYS A 976 -11.31 -13.72 22.18
C LYS A 976 -12.72 -14.04 21.65
N SER A 977 -12.98 -13.76 20.37
CA SER A 977 -14.33 -13.83 19.80
C SER A 977 -14.37 -14.61 18.49
N ARG A 978 -15.25 -15.63 18.45
CA ARG A 978 -15.60 -16.46 17.28
C ARG A 978 -14.38 -17.14 16.61
N ILE A 979 -14.62 -17.80 15.47
CA ILE A 979 -13.61 -18.44 14.63
C ILE A 979 -12.91 -17.40 13.76
N PRO A 980 -11.56 -17.38 13.72
CA PRO A 980 -10.83 -16.41 12.92
C PRO A 980 -11.05 -16.62 11.42
N CYS A 981 -11.21 -15.50 10.73
CA CYS A 981 -11.31 -15.41 9.28
C CYS A 981 -9.88 -15.40 8.67
N PRO A 982 -9.57 -16.26 7.68
CA PRO A 982 -8.33 -16.17 6.94
C PRO A 982 -8.33 -14.99 5.96
N VAL A 983 -7.14 -14.64 5.48
CA VAL A 983 -7.00 -13.88 4.24
C VAL A 983 -6.70 -14.84 3.09
N ARG A 984 -7.28 -14.61 1.92
CA ARG A 984 -6.86 -15.23 0.67
C ARG A 984 -5.75 -14.38 0.05
N VAL A 985 -4.62 -15.03 -0.26
CA VAL A 985 -3.48 -14.45 -0.95
C VAL A 985 -3.43 -15.03 -2.35
N THR A 986 -3.47 -14.18 -3.39
CA THR A 986 -3.40 -14.62 -4.79
C THR A 986 -2.23 -13.94 -5.50
N ARG A 987 -1.41 -14.73 -6.19
CA ARG A 987 -0.26 -14.28 -6.98
C ARG A 987 -0.66 -13.97 -8.41
N TYR A 988 -0.18 -12.83 -8.92
CA TYR A 988 -0.30 -12.41 -10.31
C TYR A 988 1.05 -12.36 -11.03
N SER A 989 2.15 -12.20 -10.28
CA SER A 989 3.54 -12.26 -10.75
C SER A 989 4.46 -12.57 -9.57
N GLY A 990 5.67 -13.06 -9.87
CA GLY A 990 6.74 -13.31 -8.92
C GLY A 990 7.02 -14.79 -8.67
N ASP A 991 8.12 -15.05 -7.98
CA ASP A 991 8.69 -16.38 -7.77
C ASP A 991 8.99 -16.70 -6.29
N THR A 992 8.71 -15.78 -5.36
CA THR A 992 8.99 -15.97 -3.94
C THR A 992 8.27 -17.21 -3.35
N SER A 993 8.91 -17.94 -2.44
CA SER A 993 8.26 -19.09 -1.80
C SER A 993 7.07 -18.68 -0.92
N ILE A 994 6.08 -19.58 -0.80
CA ILE A 994 4.89 -19.37 0.04
C ILE A 994 5.24 -19.12 1.51
N GLU A 995 6.30 -19.76 2.02
CA GLU A 995 6.80 -19.60 3.38
C GLU A 995 7.41 -18.22 3.60
N THR A 996 8.12 -17.70 2.60
CA THR A 996 8.73 -16.37 2.67
C THR A 996 7.65 -15.29 2.62
N LEU A 997 6.70 -15.37 1.69
CA LEU A 997 5.56 -14.47 1.65
C LEU A 997 4.76 -14.51 2.96
N SER A 998 4.48 -15.71 3.49
CA SER A 998 3.72 -15.86 4.74
C SER A 998 4.47 -15.24 5.93
N ARG A 999 5.79 -15.40 6.01
CA ARG A 999 6.63 -14.76 7.03
C ARG A 999 6.55 -13.24 6.95
N ASP A 1000 6.68 -12.68 5.75
CA ASP A 1000 6.62 -11.24 5.50
C ASP A 1000 5.26 -10.69 5.94
N LEU A 1001 4.16 -11.29 5.47
CA LEU A 1001 2.79 -10.85 5.78
C LEU A 1001 2.46 -10.98 7.27
N VAL A 1002 2.85 -12.08 7.91
CA VAL A 1002 2.67 -12.28 9.36
C VAL A 1002 3.51 -11.26 10.14
N GLY A 1003 4.75 -10.97 9.73
CA GLY A 1003 5.60 -9.93 10.31
C GLY A 1003 4.95 -8.54 10.23
N LEU A 1004 4.57 -8.13 9.02
CA LEU A 1004 4.02 -6.79 8.73
C LEU A 1004 2.72 -6.49 9.48
N THR A 1005 1.96 -7.49 9.95
CA THR A 1005 0.79 -7.23 10.81
C THR A 1005 1.15 -6.73 12.22
N LYS A 1006 2.40 -6.86 12.68
CA LYS A 1006 2.87 -6.38 13.99
C LYS A 1006 3.52 -4.99 13.94
N MET A 1007 3.52 -4.38 12.74
CA MET A 1007 4.21 -3.11 12.47
C MET A 1007 3.26 -1.90 12.43
N ASP A 1008 2.03 -2.05 12.92
CA ASP A 1008 1.09 -0.93 13.09
C ASP A 1008 1.36 -0.21 14.42
N TRP A 1009 2.25 0.78 14.40
CA TRP A 1009 2.61 1.59 15.58
C TRP A 1009 1.46 2.44 16.16
N ASN A 1010 0.26 2.38 15.58
CA ASN A 1010 -0.94 3.01 16.17
C ASN A 1010 -1.52 2.23 17.36
N THR A 1011 -1.01 1.03 17.66
CA THR A 1011 -1.64 0.16 18.65
C THR A 1011 -0.65 -0.79 19.31
N PHE A 1012 -0.85 -1.04 20.60
CA PHE A 1012 -0.17 -2.11 21.33
C PHE A 1012 -0.85 -3.48 21.19
N ALA A 1013 -1.83 -3.60 20.31
CA ALA A 1013 -2.38 -4.89 19.91
C ALA A 1013 -1.25 -5.81 19.40
N LEU A 1014 -1.29 -7.11 19.73
CA LEU A 1014 -0.24 -8.05 19.37
C LEU A 1014 0.00 -8.08 17.85
N TYR A 1015 -1.08 -7.95 17.09
CA TYR A 1015 -1.06 -7.89 15.63
C TYR A 1015 -2.36 -7.25 15.10
N ARG A 1016 -2.33 -6.80 13.84
CA ARG A 1016 -3.50 -6.42 13.05
C ARG A 1016 -4.03 -7.60 12.23
N LYS A 1017 -5.30 -7.55 11.84
CA LYS A 1017 -5.92 -8.60 11.00
C LYS A 1017 -5.49 -8.54 9.53
N LEU A 1018 -4.89 -7.43 9.11
CA LEU A 1018 -4.28 -7.20 7.80
C LEU A 1018 -2.90 -6.56 8.01
N PRO A 1019 -1.93 -6.82 7.13
CA PRO A 1019 -0.59 -6.25 7.23
C PRO A 1019 -0.61 -4.74 6.96
N VAL A 1020 0.37 -4.01 7.49
CA VAL A 1020 0.46 -2.55 7.33
C VAL A 1020 0.57 -2.10 5.87
N ILE A 1021 1.18 -2.94 5.01
CA ILE A 1021 1.24 -2.77 3.56
C ILE A 1021 -0.15 -2.67 2.90
N ILE A 1022 -1.21 -3.14 3.57
CA ILE A 1022 -2.60 -2.97 3.09
C ILE A 1022 -3.32 -1.86 3.85
N THR A 1023 -3.25 -1.85 5.18
CA THR A 1023 -4.11 -0.97 5.99
C THR A 1023 -3.68 0.49 5.96
N THR A 1024 -2.38 0.76 5.83
CA THR A 1024 -1.84 2.12 5.92
C THR A 1024 -2.10 2.91 4.64
N PRO A 1025 -1.83 2.38 3.42
CA PRO A 1025 -2.17 3.09 2.18
C PRO A 1025 -3.66 3.48 2.08
N GLN A 1026 -4.57 2.65 2.60
CA GLN A 1026 -6.01 2.94 2.63
C GLN A 1026 -6.37 4.12 3.54
N LYS A 1027 -5.80 4.16 4.74
CA LYS A 1027 -5.99 5.29 5.67
C LYS A 1027 -5.44 6.59 5.08
N ILE A 1028 -4.25 6.52 4.48
CA ILE A 1028 -3.62 7.66 3.81
C ILE A 1028 -4.52 8.14 2.66
N ALA A 1029 -4.92 7.25 1.74
CA ALA A 1029 -5.78 7.61 0.61
C ALA A 1029 -7.09 8.29 1.05
N LYS A 1030 -7.68 7.86 2.17
CA LYS A 1030 -8.88 8.48 2.75
C LYS A 1030 -8.64 9.94 3.17
N ILE A 1031 -7.55 10.21 3.89
CA ILE A 1031 -7.18 11.56 4.35
C ILE A 1031 -6.73 12.43 3.15
N SER A 1032 -5.97 11.85 2.22
CA SER A 1032 -5.42 12.55 1.06
C SER A 1032 -6.48 13.15 0.14
N ARG A 1033 -7.68 12.57 0.08
CA ARG A 1033 -8.81 13.14 -0.68
C ARG A 1033 -9.22 14.53 -0.19
N LEU A 1034 -8.92 14.89 1.06
CA LEU A 1034 -9.23 16.21 1.63
C LEU A 1034 -8.13 17.24 1.33
N LEU A 1035 -7.01 16.84 0.73
CA LEU A 1035 -5.92 17.74 0.39
C LEU A 1035 -6.26 18.49 -0.91
N GLY A 1036 -6.34 19.83 -0.84
CA GLY A 1036 -6.72 20.68 -1.98
C GLY A 1036 -5.73 20.66 -3.16
N ARG A 1037 -4.47 20.31 -2.91
CA ARG A 1037 -3.44 19.98 -3.90
C ARG A 1037 -2.68 18.77 -3.37
N LEU A 1038 -2.42 17.78 -4.23
CA LEU A 1038 -1.51 16.70 -3.87
C LEU A 1038 -0.10 17.26 -3.83
N PRO A 1039 0.55 17.26 -2.66
CA PRO A 1039 1.95 17.64 -2.55
C PRO A 1039 2.80 16.58 -3.24
N VAL A 1040 3.85 17.00 -3.94
CA VAL A 1040 4.80 16.09 -4.60
C VAL A 1040 5.81 15.50 -3.61
N ASP A 1041 5.88 16.12 -2.42
CA ASP A 1041 6.76 15.71 -1.35
C ASP A 1041 6.42 14.34 -0.77
N THR A 1042 7.48 13.68 -0.32
CA THR A 1042 7.38 12.43 0.41
C THR A 1042 7.07 12.73 1.88
N TYR A 1043 6.09 12.03 2.44
CA TYR A 1043 5.66 12.25 3.82
C TYR A 1043 6.03 11.08 4.72
N ASP A 1044 6.30 11.42 5.98
CA ASP A 1044 6.35 10.43 7.05
C ASP A 1044 4.92 9.98 7.39
N TYR A 1045 4.67 8.67 7.33
CA TYR A 1045 3.34 8.12 7.56
C TYR A 1045 2.83 8.41 8.99
N ARG A 1046 3.73 8.71 9.95
CA ARG A 1046 3.40 9.02 11.34
C ARG A 1046 2.58 10.31 11.49
N LEU A 1047 2.52 11.15 10.46
CA LEU A 1047 1.62 12.31 10.41
C LEU A 1047 0.14 11.91 10.25
N PHE A 1048 -0.12 10.78 9.59
CA PHE A 1048 -1.46 10.25 9.29
C PHE A 1048 -2.00 9.30 10.36
N MET A 1049 -1.13 8.86 11.26
CA MET A 1049 -1.43 8.00 12.40
C MET A 1049 -2.42 8.62 13.39
#